data_AF-A0AAE0UZ52-F1
#
_entry.id   AF-A0AAE0UZ52-F1
#
_cell.length_a   1.000
_cell.length_b   1.000
_cell.length_c   1.000
_cell.angle_alpha   90.00
_cell.angle_beta   90.00
_cell.angle_gamma   90.00
#
_symmetry.space_group_name_H-M   'P 1'
#
loop_
_entity.id
_entity.type
_entity.pdbx_description
1 polymer ?
#
loop_
_entity_poly.entity_id
_entity_poly.type
_entity_poly.pdbx_seq_one_letter_code
_entity_poly.pdbx_strand_id
1 'polypeptide(L)'
;MLGFFSDASMWPTIAPHECNGTNQSPINIVTANVKPDSSLTPFSFRGFNDSSTLLSITNTGKAEFLASVVVIQLDDQSMSVSGGGLGSQYNSIQFHFHWGNGSSGSGSEHTVDGRQYAMEMHIVNLRTDLNATTAANNPKGYAVLGFFIEVSLCFKATSESDKPEGWKNLTSFLANITKKGKTVDIMTQLTVGSLIEGVNLTNYYRYQGSLTTPACNEIVVWTVFKDPIKVSKDLVSLQVMCLADIPDISLPSFTWWKIQTPKSTMAKTKELSKDTRNKIVDLHQAGKTESAIGKQLGVKKSTVGAIIRKWKTYKTTDNLPRSGAPRKISARGVKMITRTVSKNPRTIRGDLVNDLQRAGTKVTKATISNTLRRQGLKSCSAIRVPLLKPVHVRARLKFAREHLDDPEEDWENVIWSDETKIELFGKNSTCRVWRRKNAELHPKNIIPTVKHGGGNIMLWGCFSAKGPGRLIRVKERMNGAMYREILSKNLLPSARALKMKHGWVFQHDNDPKHTARATKKWLRKKHFKVLDWPSQSPDLNPIENLWRELKIRVAQRQPQNITALEEICMEEWAKLPATVGAIAFHPVVNDATWPSIPGAHCSGSRQSPINIVTANVQADMNLTSFNFTGYDDGTVMTKMTNTGRGVKITLDQKKMVVEGGSLPGIYYSKQFHLHWGNGSSMPGSEHTINSNRFSMELHIVNVKAGYNSTLSALKDPTGIAVLGFFLETTSDAGKPKSWKTLTSYLANISNAGDQVAITEHITMDSLLEGVDRTKYYRYLGSLTTPPCNEAVVWTIFKDPIKVSQDLIDLFSTSVFFNKNMTSQVLVDNFRHVQDINDRVVTTQDRSTRSNQLSNSADLQICDVYSFTAALLYIIGRF
;
A
#
# COMPACT_ATOMS: atom_id res chain seq x y z
N MET A 1 16.96 16.08 -28.21
CA MET A 1 15.55 16.12 -28.64
C MET A 1 15.26 14.75 -29.24
N LEU A 2 14.49 13.83 -28.67
CA LEU A 2 13.50 13.81 -27.61
C LEU A 2 13.86 12.62 -26.69
N GLY A 3 13.67 12.76 -25.37
CA GLY A 3 13.97 11.68 -24.43
C GLY A 3 13.11 11.78 -23.19
N PHE A 4 12.71 10.60 -22.70
CA PHE A 4 12.08 10.33 -21.41
C PHE A 4 10.64 10.82 -21.23
N PHE A 5 9.65 10.06 -21.73
CA PHE A 5 8.25 10.21 -21.32
C PHE A 5 7.69 8.84 -20.95
N SER A 6 7.24 8.70 -19.70
CA SER A 6 6.57 7.49 -19.22
C SER A 6 5.29 7.79 -18.44
N ASP A 7 4.82 9.03 -18.54
CA ASP A 7 3.62 9.54 -17.87
C ASP A 7 2.52 9.84 -18.90
N ALA A 8 1.37 9.21 -18.72
CA ALA A 8 0.18 9.40 -19.55
C ALA A 8 -0.44 10.80 -19.39
N SER A 9 -0.18 11.48 -18.27
CA SER A 9 -0.63 12.84 -18.02
C SER A 9 -0.01 13.90 -18.94
N MET A 10 1.12 13.56 -19.59
CA MET A 10 1.82 14.44 -20.53
C MET A 10 1.35 14.25 -21.98
N TRP A 11 0.53 13.25 -22.27
CA TRP A 11 0.09 12.94 -23.63
C TRP A 11 -0.75 14.07 -24.28
N PRO A 12 -1.64 14.77 -23.55
CA PRO A 12 -2.32 15.97 -24.07
C PRO A 12 -1.36 17.13 -24.38
N THR A 13 -0.13 17.13 -23.86
CA THR A 13 0.89 18.13 -24.20
C THR A 13 1.66 17.73 -25.47
N ILE A 14 1.69 16.44 -25.81
CA ILE A 14 2.43 15.85 -26.94
C ILE A 14 1.55 15.80 -28.21
N ALA A 15 0.27 15.46 -28.04
CA ALA A 15 -0.76 15.42 -29.09
C ALA A 15 -2.04 16.13 -28.59
N PRO A 16 -2.01 17.48 -28.46
CA PRO A 16 -3.09 18.26 -27.83
C PRO A 16 -4.42 18.21 -28.57
N HIS A 17 -4.41 17.93 -29.87
CA HIS A 17 -5.63 17.82 -30.66
C HIS A 17 -6.29 16.45 -30.52
N GLU A 18 -5.51 15.37 -30.40
CA GLU A 18 -6.04 14.00 -30.42
C GLU A 18 -6.23 13.39 -29.01
N CYS A 19 -5.37 13.70 -28.04
CA CYS A 19 -5.45 13.15 -26.66
C CYS A 19 -6.36 13.96 -25.71
N ASN A 20 -7.02 15.02 -26.17
CA ASN A 20 -7.95 15.84 -25.36
C ASN A 20 -9.42 15.68 -25.80
N GLY A 21 -9.73 14.60 -26.54
CA GLY A 21 -11.08 14.32 -27.01
C GLY A 21 -12.04 13.91 -25.88
N THR A 22 -13.34 13.88 -26.18
CA THR A 22 -14.40 13.58 -25.21
C THR A 22 -14.66 12.08 -24.98
N ASN A 23 -14.20 11.21 -25.88
CA ASN A 23 -14.38 9.75 -25.83
C ASN A 23 -13.04 9.04 -25.67
N GLN A 24 -12.29 9.40 -24.62
CA GLN A 24 -10.99 8.79 -24.36
C GLN A 24 -11.12 7.42 -23.68
N SER A 25 -10.15 6.55 -23.98
CA SER A 25 -9.97 5.21 -23.42
C SER A 25 -8.58 5.09 -22.78
N PRO A 26 -8.39 4.22 -21.77
CA PRO A 26 -9.38 3.29 -21.20
C PRO A 26 -10.36 4.00 -20.26
N ILE A 27 -11.54 3.39 -20.04
CA ILE A 27 -12.56 3.91 -19.12
C ILE A 27 -12.80 3.00 -17.91
N ASN A 28 -13.31 3.59 -16.82
CA ASN A 28 -14.00 2.84 -15.78
C ASN A 28 -15.43 2.55 -16.22
N ILE A 29 -15.73 1.28 -16.46
CA ILE A 29 -17.06 0.80 -16.82
C ILE A 29 -17.90 0.77 -15.54
N VAL A 30 -18.69 1.83 -15.33
CA VAL A 30 -19.65 1.92 -14.23
C VAL A 30 -20.91 1.14 -14.61
N THR A 31 -21.12 -0.03 -14.00
CA THR A 31 -22.19 -0.96 -14.38
C THR A 31 -23.59 -0.38 -14.19
N ALA A 32 -23.75 0.55 -13.25
CA ALA A 32 -24.99 1.29 -13.05
C ALA A 32 -25.39 2.16 -14.25
N ASN A 33 -24.43 2.59 -15.08
CA ASN A 33 -24.66 3.44 -16.25
C ASN A 33 -24.82 2.63 -17.55
N VAL A 34 -24.62 1.31 -17.50
CA VAL A 34 -24.68 0.44 -18.68
C VAL A 34 -26.12 0.21 -19.10
N LYS A 35 -26.42 0.50 -20.37
CA LYS A 35 -27.74 0.27 -20.98
C LYS A 35 -27.73 -1.04 -21.78
N PRO A 36 -28.73 -1.92 -21.61
CA PRO A 36 -28.89 -3.08 -22.48
C PRO A 36 -29.16 -2.64 -23.93
N ASP A 37 -28.47 -3.24 -24.88
CA ASP A 37 -28.64 -2.99 -26.32
C ASP A 37 -28.92 -4.33 -27.03
N SER A 38 -30.13 -4.47 -27.57
CA SER A 38 -30.59 -5.68 -28.26
C SER A 38 -29.97 -5.87 -29.64
N SER A 39 -29.29 -4.86 -30.20
CA SER A 39 -28.59 -4.95 -31.48
C SER A 39 -27.23 -5.65 -31.38
N LEU A 40 -26.72 -5.83 -30.16
CA LEU A 40 -25.45 -6.51 -29.88
C LEU A 40 -25.63 -8.03 -29.94
N THR A 41 -25.37 -8.59 -31.12
CA THR A 41 -25.44 -10.04 -31.40
C THR A 41 -24.13 -10.75 -31.03
N PRO A 42 -24.07 -12.10 -31.04
CA PRO A 42 -22.79 -12.81 -30.90
C PRO A 42 -21.78 -12.47 -32.00
N PHE A 43 -20.50 -12.60 -31.68
CA PHE A 43 -19.41 -12.45 -32.65
C PHE A 43 -19.24 -13.72 -33.50
N SER A 44 -18.70 -13.54 -34.71
CA SER A 44 -18.17 -14.59 -35.57
C SER A 44 -16.66 -14.42 -35.67
N PHE A 45 -15.92 -15.46 -35.29
CA PHE A 45 -14.45 -15.48 -35.30
C PHE A 45 -13.96 -16.46 -36.37
N ARG A 46 -13.13 -16.00 -37.29
CA ARG A 46 -12.48 -16.82 -38.33
C ARG A 46 -10.97 -16.84 -38.10
N GLY A 47 -10.34 -18.01 -38.21
CA GLY A 47 -8.89 -18.18 -38.05
C GLY A 47 -8.38 -18.23 -36.60
N PHE A 48 -9.21 -17.92 -35.59
CA PHE A 48 -8.79 -17.89 -34.18
C PHE A 48 -8.32 -19.26 -33.63
N ASN A 49 -8.72 -20.36 -34.27
CA ASN A 49 -8.32 -21.73 -33.91
C ASN A 49 -7.23 -22.31 -34.82
N ASP A 50 -6.69 -21.52 -35.75
CA ASP A 50 -5.65 -21.94 -36.68
C ASP A 50 -4.27 -21.58 -36.12
N SER A 51 -3.41 -22.58 -35.93
CA SER A 51 -2.08 -22.43 -35.33
C SER A 51 -1.05 -21.82 -36.28
N SER A 52 -1.36 -21.68 -37.57
CA SER A 52 -0.49 -21.02 -38.56
C SER A 52 -0.62 -19.50 -38.55
N THR A 53 -1.63 -18.96 -37.85
CA THR A 53 -1.96 -17.52 -37.84
C THR A 53 -1.07 -16.69 -36.92
N LEU A 54 -0.42 -17.32 -35.94
CA LEU A 54 0.49 -16.63 -35.03
C LEU A 54 1.92 -16.78 -35.55
N LEU A 55 2.55 -15.66 -35.92
CA LEU A 55 3.88 -15.68 -36.54
C LEU A 55 4.99 -15.67 -35.50
N SER A 56 5.01 -14.64 -34.65
CA SER A 56 6.09 -14.42 -33.70
C SER A 56 5.61 -13.66 -32.46
N ILE A 57 6.36 -13.83 -31.37
CA ILE A 57 6.19 -13.08 -30.12
C ILE A 57 7.42 -12.22 -29.92
N THR A 58 7.20 -10.92 -29.73
CA THR A 58 8.28 -9.95 -29.51
C THR A 58 8.13 -9.30 -28.14
N ASN A 59 9.21 -9.26 -27.36
CA ASN A 59 9.31 -8.39 -26.19
C ASN A 59 9.73 -7.00 -26.66
N THR A 60 8.78 -6.07 -26.71
CA THR A 60 9.01 -4.69 -27.13
C THR A 60 9.72 -3.84 -26.06
N GLY A 61 9.84 -4.37 -24.84
CA GLY A 61 10.22 -3.63 -23.63
C GLY A 61 9.17 -2.56 -23.28
N LYS A 62 9.37 -1.85 -22.17
CA LYS A 62 8.64 -0.59 -21.93
C LYS A 62 9.12 0.40 -23.00
N ALA A 63 8.43 0.48 -24.13
CA ALA A 63 8.71 1.49 -25.13
C ALA A 63 8.28 2.84 -24.57
N GLU A 64 8.98 3.92 -24.94
CA GLU A 64 8.74 5.28 -24.44
C GLU A 64 7.31 5.81 -24.73
N PHE A 65 6.47 5.04 -25.41
CA PHE A 65 5.10 5.42 -25.78
C PHE A 65 4.07 4.28 -25.73
N LEU A 66 4.43 3.04 -25.34
CA LEU A 66 3.49 1.91 -25.30
C LEU A 66 3.58 1.17 -23.95
N ALA A 67 2.44 0.98 -23.28
CA ALA A 67 2.31 0.22 -22.04
C ALA A 67 2.47 -1.31 -22.22
N SER A 68 2.60 -1.78 -23.46
CA SER A 68 2.71 -3.19 -23.82
C SER A 68 4.17 -3.67 -23.82
N VAL A 69 4.46 -4.72 -23.05
CA VAL A 69 5.80 -5.33 -23.00
C VAL A 69 5.91 -6.54 -23.95
N VAL A 70 4.80 -7.15 -24.35
CA VAL A 70 4.76 -8.30 -25.29
C VAL A 70 3.72 -8.07 -26.37
N VAL A 71 4.15 -8.15 -27.63
CA VAL A 71 3.31 -8.05 -28.83
C VAL A 71 3.42 -9.36 -29.62
N ILE A 72 2.27 -9.88 -30.06
CA ILE A 72 2.18 -11.07 -30.91
C ILE A 72 1.71 -10.65 -32.29
N GLN A 73 2.54 -10.90 -33.30
CA GLN A 73 2.26 -10.56 -34.69
C GLN A 73 1.47 -11.69 -35.35
N LEU A 74 0.42 -11.30 -36.08
CA LEU A 74 -0.46 -12.21 -36.80
C LEU A 74 -0.10 -12.23 -38.29
N ASP A 75 -0.42 -13.33 -38.95
CA ASP A 75 -0.35 -13.41 -40.41
C ASP A 75 -1.46 -12.57 -41.05
N ASP A 76 -1.09 -11.73 -42.02
CA ASP A 76 -1.98 -10.74 -42.61
C ASP A 76 -3.20 -11.41 -43.24
N GLN A 77 -4.39 -10.98 -42.82
CA GLN A 77 -5.71 -11.44 -43.33
C GLN A 77 -6.10 -12.90 -43.01
N SER A 78 -5.30 -13.63 -42.23
CA SER A 78 -5.61 -15.01 -41.82
C SER A 78 -6.68 -15.10 -40.72
N MET A 79 -6.78 -14.06 -39.89
CA MET A 79 -7.74 -13.95 -38.79
C MET A 79 -8.71 -12.77 -39.00
N SER A 80 -10.00 -13.00 -38.80
CA SER A 80 -11.00 -11.94 -38.86
C SER A 80 -12.13 -12.11 -37.84
N VAL A 81 -12.72 -10.97 -37.48
CA VAL A 81 -13.88 -10.87 -36.59
C VAL A 81 -15.00 -10.09 -37.28
N SER A 82 -16.23 -10.59 -37.14
CA SER A 82 -17.45 -9.92 -37.58
C SER A 82 -18.61 -10.22 -36.60
N GLY A 83 -19.81 -9.70 -36.85
CA GLY A 83 -20.91 -9.81 -35.88
C GLY A 83 -20.68 -8.90 -34.67
N GLY A 84 -21.27 -9.22 -33.50
CA GLY A 84 -21.02 -8.41 -32.30
C GLY A 84 -21.61 -7.00 -32.34
N GLY A 85 -22.47 -6.67 -33.31
CA GLY A 85 -22.86 -5.29 -33.61
C GLY A 85 -21.76 -4.40 -34.20
N LEU A 86 -20.66 -4.96 -34.76
CA LEU A 86 -19.58 -4.19 -35.39
C LEU A 86 -19.95 -3.57 -36.74
N GLY A 87 -20.96 -4.09 -37.43
CA GLY A 87 -21.47 -3.57 -38.71
C GLY A 87 -20.57 -3.79 -39.93
N SER A 88 -19.32 -4.24 -39.75
CA SER A 88 -18.37 -4.57 -40.81
C SER A 88 -17.46 -5.73 -40.37
N GLN A 89 -16.71 -6.29 -41.31
CA GLN A 89 -15.66 -7.26 -40.99
C GLN A 89 -14.36 -6.55 -40.63
N TYR A 90 -13.60 -7.10 -39.69
CA TYR A 90 -12.29 -6.59 -39.27
C TYR A 90 -11.27 -7.73 -39.31
N ASN A 91 -10.06 -7.46 -39.81
CA ASN A 91 -8.93 -8.39 -39.79
C ASN A 91 -8.09 -8.14 -38.53
N SER A 92 -7.74 -9.20 -37.81
CA SER A 92 -6.88 -9.10 -36.64
C SER A 92 -5.44 -8.85 -37.07
N ILE A 93 -4.77 -7.86 -36.46
CA ILE A 93 -3.40 -7.45 -36.83
C ILE A 93 -2.36 -7.84 -35.77
N GLN A 94 -2.71 -7.66 -34.50
CA GLN A 94 -1.84 -8.00 -33.38
C GLN A 94 -2.67 -8.15 -32.11
N PHE A 95 -2.09 -8.79 -31.11
CA PHE A 95 -2.57 -8.66 -29.74
C PHE A 95 -1.42 -8.49 -28.75
N HIS A 96 -1.74 -7.85 -27.64
CA HIS A 96 -0.78 -7.53 -26.59
C HIS A 96 -1.45 -7.60 -25.21
N PHE A 97 -0.62 -7.56 -24.17
CA PHE A 97 -1.09 -7.60 -22.78
C PHE A 97 -0.62 -6.36 -22.02
N HIS A 98 -1.45 -5.96 -21.06
CA HIS A 98 -1.20 -4.91 -20.08
C HIS A 98 -1.24 -5.50 -18.68
N TRP A 99 -0.27 -5.14 -17.83
CA TRP A 99 -0.15 -5.65 -16.46
C TRP A 99 0.73 -4.77 -15.57
N GLY A 100 0.66 -5.02 -14.26
CA GLY A 100 1.27 -4.13 -13.25
C GLY A 100 2.50 -4.69 -12.56
N ASN A 101 3.26 -3.79 -11.92
CA ASN A 101 4.35 -4.18 -11.03
C ASN A 101 3.78 -4.53 -9.64
N GLY A 102 4.14 -5.70 -9.11
CA GLY A 102 3.49 -6.37 -7.96
C GLY A 102 3.51 -5.61 -6.61
N SER A 103 4.03 -4.39 -6.55
CA SER A 103 4.09 -3.53 -5.36
C SER A 103 3.42 -2.15 -5.52
N SER A 104 3.01 -1.72 -6.72
CA SER A 104 2.47 -0.37 -6.97
C SER A 104 1.22 -0.28 -7.87
N GLY A 105 0.61 -1.41 -8.26
CA GLY A 105 -0.76 -1.45 -8.81
C GLY A 105 -0.98 -0.75 -10.15
N SER A 106 -0.71 -1.43 -11.27
CA SER A 106 -1.33 -1.06 -12.55
C SER A 106 -1.69 -2.31 -13.35
N GLY A 107 -2.78 -2.97 -12.97
CA GLY A 107 -3.33 -4.14 -13.64
C GLY A 107 -4.03 -3.80 -14.95
N SER A 108 -5.19 -4.39 -15.25
CA SER A 108 -5.97 -4.08 -16.45
C SER A 108 -6.12 -2.57 -16.69
N GLU A 109 -6.04 -2.13 -17.96
CA GLU A 109 -6.20 -0.72 -18.33
C GLU A 109 -7.62 -0.25 -18.06
N HIS A 110 -8.62 -1.08 -18.41
CA HIS A 110 -10.00 -0.87 -18.02
C HIS A 110 -10.26 -1.28 -16.57
N THR A 111 -11.22 -0.60 -15.95
CA THR A 111 -11.77 -1.00 -14.64
C THR A 111 -13.27 -1.21 -14.76
N VAL A 112 -13.84 -2.04 -13.88
CA VAL A 112 -15.30 -2.26 -13.80
C VAL A 112 -15.74 -1.93 -12.37
N ASP A 113 -16.58 -0.90 -12.22
CA ASP A 113 -16.97 -0.36 -10.90
C ASP A 113 -15.75 -0.06 -9.99
N GLY A 114 -14.66 0.45 -10.58
CA GLY A 114 -13.40 0.71 -9.89
C GLY A 114 -12.56 -0.54 -9.57
N ARG A 115 -13.03 -1.74 -9.92
CA ARG A 115 -12.23 -2.97 -9.82
C ARG A 115 -11.26 -3.05 -10.99
N GLN A 116 -9.98 -3.13 -10.67
CA GLN A 116 -8.91 -3.47 -11.62
C GLN A 116 -8.60 -4.97 -11.57
N TYR A 117 -8.41 -5.60 -12.73
CA TYR A 117 -8.04 -7.01 -12.87
C TYR A 117 -6.51 -7.17 -12.93
N ALA A 118 -6.01 -8.40 -12.80
CA ALA A 118 -4.57 -8.63 -12.69
C ALA A 118 -3.83 -8.25 -13.99
N MET A 119 -4.44 -8.52 -15.14
CA MET A 119 -3.95 -8.15 -16.47
C MET A 119 -5.13 -7.90 -17.41
N GLU A 120 -4.87 -7.31 -18.57
CA GLU A 120 -5.81 -7.20 -19.68
C GLU A 120 -5.12 -7.57 -21.00
N MET A 121 -5.81 -8.32 -21.85
CA MET A 121 -5.36 -8.63 -23.20
C MET A 121 -6.18 -7.83 -24.21
N HIS A 122 -5.50 -7.17 -25.15
CA HIS A 122 -6.12 -6.42 -26.25
C HIS A 122 -5.83 -7.10 -27.58
N ILE A 123 -6.87 -7.52 -28.29
CA ILE A 123 -6.78 -7.97 -29.68
C ILE A 123 -7.20 -6.81 -30.58
N VAL A 124 -6.27 -6.31 -31.39
CA VAL A 124 -6.48 -5.15 -32.26
C VAL A 124 -6.88 -5.63 -33.65
N ASN A 125 -8.00 -5.12 -34.16
CA ASN A 125 -8.55 -5.49 -35.48
C ASN A 125 -8.76 -4.25 -36.34
N LEU A 126 -8.32 -4.31 -37.60
CA LEU A 126 -8.46 -3.25 -38.61
C LEU A 126 -9.65 -3.57 -39.53
N ARG A 127 -10.49 -2.59 -39.86
CA ARG A 127 -11.64 -2.81 -40.75
C ARG A 127 -11.19 -3.24 -42.15
N THR A 128 -11.82 -4.26 -42.73
CA THR A 128 -11.31 -4.94 -43.94
C THR A 128 -11.31 -4.09 -45.22
N ASP A 129 -12.20 -3.12 -45.32
CA ASP A 129 -12.31 -2.18 -46.44
C ASP A 129 -11.41 -0.94 -46.29
N LEU A 130 -10.64 -0.86 -45.20
CA LEU A 130 -9.74 0.25 -44.91
C LEU A 130 -8.28 -0.23 -44.85
N ASN A 131 -7.37 0.67 -45.19
CA ASN A 131 -5.95 0.52 -44.89
C ASN A 131 -5.60 1.33 -43.63
N ALA A 132 -4.40 1.17 -43.08
CA ALA A 132 -4.01 1.85 -41.84
C ALA A 132 -4.19 3.38 -41.91
N THR A 133 -3.87 4.00 -43.05
CA THR A 133 -3.97 5.45 -43.25
C THR A 133 -5.43 5.93 -43.31
N THR A 134 -6.32 5.17 -43.97
CA THR A 134 -7.75 5.51 -44.04
C THR A 134 -8.49 5.16 -42.75
N ALA A 135 -8.04 4.14 -42.02
CA ALA A 135 -8.57 3.78 -40.70
C ALA A 135 -8.23 4.80 -39.62
N ALA A 136 -7.06 5.44 -39.69
CA ALA A 136 -6.64 6.50 -38.75
C ALA A 136 -7.60 7.71 -38.71
N ASN A 137 -8.45 7.87 -39.74
CA ASN A 137 -9.41 8.96 -39.88
C ASN A 137 -10.88 8.47 -39.85
N ASN A 138 -11.12 7.21 -39.48
CA ASN A 138 -12.46 6.65 -39.41
C ASN A 138 -12.83 6.35 -37.94
N PRO A 139 -13.97 6.83 -37.41
CA PRO A 139 -14.36 6.57 -36.01
C PRO A 139 -14.59 5.09 -35.70
N LYS A 140 -14.74 4.25 -36.74
CA LYS A 140 -14.82 2.79 -36.65
C LYS A 140 -13.69 2.12 -37.44
N GLY A 141 -12.53 2.77 -37.52
CA GLY A 141 -11.37 2.27 -38.25
C GLY A 141 -10.80 1.00 -37.61
N TYR A 142 -10.84 0.94 -36.28
CA TYR A 142 -10.37 -0.19 -35.49
C TYR A 142 -11.47 -0.74 -34.58
N ALA A 143 -11.41 -2.04 -34.32
CA ALA A 143 -12.17 -2.70 -33.27
C ALA A 143 -11.19 -3.39 -32.31
N VAL A 144 -11.25 -3.05 -31.02
CA VAL A 144 -10.39 -3.67 -30.01
C VAL A 144 -11.21 -4.54 -29.08
N LEU A 145 -10.78 -5.80 -28.94
CA LEU A 145 -11.39 -6.78 -28.05
C LEU A 145 -10.55 -6.88 -26.77
N GLY A 146 -11.10 -6.40 -25.66
CA GLY A 146 -10.48 -6.39 -24.33
C GLY A 146 -10.94 -7.57 -23.48
N PHE A 147 -9.98 -8.33 -22.95
CA PHE A 147 -10.23 -9.48 -22.07
C PHE A 147 -9.52 -9.29 -20.73
N PHE A 148 -10.29 -9.23 -19.64
CA PHE A 148 -9.73 -9.21 -18.30
C PHE A 148 -9.13 -10.57 -17.95
N ILE A 149 -8.00 -10.56 -17.24
CA ILE A 149 -7.38 -11.77 -16.69
C ILE A 149 -7.42 -11.74 -15.16
N GLU A 150 -7.99 -12.79 -14.57
CA GLU A 150 -8.06 -12.99 -13.13
C GLU A 150 -7.14 -14.13 -12.70
N VAL A 151 -6.28 -13.86 -11.71
CA VAL A 151 -5.36 -14.85 -11.15
C VAL A 151 -6.03 -15.55 -9.95
N SER A 152 -6.39 -16.82 -10.12
CA SER A 152 -7.08 -17.58 -9.06
C SER A 152 -6.11 -18.38 -8.17
N LEU A 153 -6.32 -18.30 -6.85
CA LEU A 153 -5.63 -19.08 -5.80
C LEU A 153 -6.26 -20.46 -5.56
N CYS A 154 -7.36 -20.79 -6.25
CA CYS A 154 -8.16 -21.99 -6.02
C CYS A 154 -8.56 -22.66 -7.34
N PHE A 155 -7.61 -23.31 -7.99
CA PHE A 155 -7.91 -24.43 -8.88
C PHE A 155 -7.24 -25.68 -8.29
N LYS A 156 -8.04 -26.53 -7.63
CA LYS A 156 -7.71 -27.96 -7.65
C LYS A 156 -8.12 -28.40 -9.05
N ALA A 157 -7.15 -28.52 -9.97
CA ALA A 157 -7.38 -29.19 -11.24
C ALA A 157 -7.91 -30.59 -10.91
N THR A 158 -9.21 -30.80 -11.09
CA THR A 158 -9.87 -32.09 -10.82
C THR A 158 -9.66 -33.09 -11.94
N SER A 159 -9.12 -32.65 -13.07
CA SER A 159 -8.66 -33.48 -14.18
C SER A 159 -7.63 -32.72 -15.00
N GLU A 160 -6.82 -33.47 -15.75
CA GLU A 160 -5.78 -32.97 -16.65
C GLU A 160 -6.34 -32.13 -17.82
N SER A 161 -7.67 -32.12 -17.99
CA SER A 161 -8.46 -31.38 -18.98
C SER A 161 -8.74 -29.91 -18.65
N ASP A 162 -8.51 -29.45 -17.41
CA ASP A 162 -9.01 -28.14 -16.94
C ASP A 162 -7.91 -27.06 -16.84
N LYS A 163 -6.82 -27.21 -17.60
CA LYS A 163 -5.81 -26.16 -17.77
C LYS A 163 -5.93 -25.67 -19.21
N PRO A 164 -6.15 -24.37 -19.49
CA PRO A 164 -6.16 -23.90 -20.87
C PRO A 164 -4.74 -24.09 -21.43
N GLU A 165 -4.57 -25.09 -22.29
CA GLU A 165 -3.28 -25.53 -22.83
C GLU A 165 -2.57 -24.38 -23.55
N GLY A 166 -3.35 -23.46 -24.14
CA GLY A 166 -2.87 -22.23 -24.76
C GLY A 166 -2.03 -21.35 -23.85
N TRP A 167 -2.42 -21.17 -22.58
CA TRP A 167 -1.65 -20.33 -21.65
C TRP A 167 -0.32 -20.96 -21.24
N LYS A 168 -0.23 -22.29 -21.17
CA LYS A 168 1.06 -22.98 -20.95
C LYS A 168 1.99 -22.77 -22.15
N ASN A 169 1.47 -22.93 -23.36
CA ASN A 169 2.25 -22.78 -24.58
C ASN A 169 2.74 -21.33 -24.70
N LEU A 170 1.87 -20.35 -24.49
CA LEU A 170 2.24 -18.93 -24.43
C LEU A 170 3.36 -18.67 -23.41
N THR A 171 3.22 -19.18 -22.17
CA THR A 171 4.27 -19.02 -21.15
C THR A 171 5.61 -19.61 -21.62
N SER A 172 5.63 -20.77 -22.28
CA SER A 172 6.90 -21.35 -22.76
C SER A 172 7.69 -20.42 -23.70
N PHE A 173 6.99 -19.67 -24.55
CA PHE A 173 7.61 -18.69 -25.45
C PHE A 173 8.06 -17.42 -24.71
N LEU A 174 7.30 -16.96 -23.70
CA LEU A 174 7.68 -15.79 -22.89
C LEU A 174 9.03 -15.97 -22.17
N ALA A 175 9.38 -17.19 -21.75
CA ALA A 175 10.69 -17.50 -21.18
C ALA A 175 11.87 -17.24 -22.13
N ASN A 176 11.65 -17.23 -23.44
CA ASN A 176 12.70 -17.08 -24.44
C ASN A 176 12.89 -15.62 -24.90
N ILE A 177 12.01 -14.71 -24.49
CA ILE A 177 12.04 -13.28 -24.86
C ILE A 177 12.25 -12.36 -23.65
N THR A 178 13.07 -12.76 -22.67
CA THR A 178 13.27 -12.02 -21.40
C THR A 178 13.91 -10.63 -21.53
N LYS A 179 14.45 -10.27 -22.70
CA LYS A 179 15.10 -8.97 -22.94
C LYS A 179 14.34 -8.16 -24.00
N LYS A 180 14.30 -6.84 -23.84
CA LYS A 180 13.77 -5.89 -24.83
C LYS A 180 14.39 -6.15 -26.21
N GLY A 181 13.55 -6.16 -27.24
CA GLY A 181 13.91 -6.38 -28.65
C GLY A 181 14.10 -7.86 -29.04
N LYS A 182 13.86 -8.83 -28.14
CA LYS A 182 13.91 -10.25 -28.48
C LYS A 182 12.60 -10.70 -29.13
N THR A 183 12.71 -11.38 -30.26
CA THR A 183 11.60 -12.01 -30.99
C THR A 183 11.84 -13.52 -31.09
N VAL A 184 10.77 -14.30 -30.96
CA VAL A 184 10.77 -15.75 -31.16
C VAL A 184 9.61 -16.14 -32.06
N ASP A 185 9.89 -16.95 -33.07
CA ASP A 185 8.88 -17.49 -33.98
C ASP A 185 8.04 -18.57 -33.28
N ILE A 186 6.73 -18.56 -33.52
CA ILE A 186 5.80 -19.52 -32.93
C ILE A 186 5.78 -20.75 -33.83
N MET A 187 6.66 -21.70 -33.55
CA MET A 187 6.82 -22.92 -34.36
C MET A 187 5.75 -24.02 -34.09
N THR A 188 4.50 -23.61 -33.83
CA THR A 188 3.26 -24.41 -33.67
C THR A 188 2.82 -24.82 -32.24
N GLN A 189 1.48 -24.92 -32.08
CA GLN A 189 0.66 -25.26 -30.88
C GLN A 189 0.05 -24.11 -30.05
N LEU A 190 0.16 -22.85 -30.47
CA LEU A 190 -0.58 -21.75 -29.85
C LEU A 190 -1.66 -21.20 -30.80
N THR A 191 -2.89 -21.05 -30.31
CA THR A 191 -4.00 -20.41 -31.04
C THR A 191 -4.67 -19.37 -30.14
N VAL A 192 -5.24 -18.31 -30.71
CA VAL A 192 -5.96 -17.30 -29.91
C VAL A 192 -7.19 -17.92 -29.22
N GLY A 193 -7.87 -18.85 -29.88
CA GLY A 193 -8.99 -19.60 -29.31
C GLY A 193 -8.62 -20.36 -28.05
N SER A 194 -7.41 -20.95 -27.99
CA SER A 194 -6.90 -21.61 -26.77
C SER A 194 -6.56 -20.64 -25.63
N LEU A 195 -6.36 -19.34 -25.92
CA LEU A 195 -6.10 -18.31 -24.92
C LEU A 195 -7.40 -17.75 -24.31
N ILE A 196 -8.46 -17.66 -25.10
CA ILE A 196 -9.77 -17.15 -24.66
C ILE A 196 -10.77 -18.27 -24.32
N GLU A 197 -10.29 -19.50 -24.22
CA GLU A 197 -11.10 -20.66 -23.90
C GLU A 197 -11.82 -20.49 -22.54
N GLY A 198 -13.12 -20.76 -22.52
CA GLY A 198 -13.95 -20.64 -21.32
C GLY A 198 -14.51 -19.24 -21.05
N VAL A 199 -14.21 -18.24 -21.88
CA VAL A 199 -14.85 -16.91 -21.82
C VAL A 199 -16.20 -16.95 -22.52
N ASN A 200 -17.24 -16.39 -21.90
CA ASN A 200 -18.52 -16.19 -22.57
C ASN A 200 -18.44 -14.99 -23.54
N LEU A 201 -18.17 -15.28 -24.82
CA LEU A 201 -18.05 -14.28 -25.88
C LEU A 201 -19.38 -13.61 -26.29
N THR A 202 -20.49 -13.95 -25.62
CA THR A 202 -21.79 -13.28 -25.82
C THR A 202 -22.06 -12.19 -24.77
N ASN A 203 -21.22 -12.09 -23.73
CA ASN A 203 -21.42 -11.17 -22.63
C ASN A 203 -20.30 -10.12 -22.56
N TYR A 204 -20.56 -8.93 -23.11
CA TYR A 204 -19.57 -7.86 -23.22
C TYR A 204 -20.19 -6.48 -23.03
N TYR A 205 -19.33 -5.49 -22.80
CA TYR A 205 -19.62 -4.06 -22.87
C TYR A 205 -19.16 -3.52 -24.22
N ARG A 206 -19.87 -2.52 -24.75
CA ARG A 206 -19.56 -1.85 -26.02
C ARG A 206 -19.56 -0.35 -25.81
N TYR A 207 -18.54 0.32 -26.31
CA TYR A 207 -18.50 1.78 -26.41
C TYR A 207 -17.57 2.24 -27.54
N GLN A 208 -17.71 3.50 -27.97
CA GLN A 208 -16.78 4.15 -28.89
C GLN A 208 -15.72 4.88 -28.07
N GLY A 209 -14.45 4.74 -28.42
CA GLY A 209 -13.37 5.33 -27.65
C GLY A 209 -12.10 5.56 -28.46
N SER A 210 -11.03 5.90 -27.76
CA SER A 210 -9.71 6.14 -28.34
C SER A 210 -8.78 4.93 -28.26
N LEU A 211 -7.62 5.04 -28.91
CA LEU A 211 -6.47 4.20 -28.58
C LEU A 211 -5.98 4.50 -27.16
N THR A 212 -5.58 3.49 -26.38
CA THR A 212 -5.05 3.68 -25.01
C THR A 212 -3.59 4.16 -24.97
N THR A 213 -3.06 4.57 -26.12
CA THR A 213 -1.69 5.07 -26.29
C THR A 213 -1.68 6.24 -27.28
N PRO A 214 -0.71 7.17 -27.20
CA PRO A 214 -0.57 8.26 -28.16
C PRO A 214 -0.53 7.72 -29.60
N ALA A 215 -1.25 8.30 -30.56
CA ALA A 215 -1.91 9.62 -30.55
C ALA A 215 -3.33 9.71 -29.96
N CYS A 216 -3.85 8.69 -29.27
CA CYS A 216 -5.17 8.75 -28.62
C CYS A 216 -6.38 9.06 -29.55
N ASN A 217 -6.28 8.71 -30.83
CA ASN A 217 -7.35 8.96 -31.80
C ASN A 217 -8.63 8.20 -31.42
N GLU A 218 -9.79 8.88 -31.45
CA GLU A 218 -11.14 8.34 -31.17
C GLU A 218 -11.69 7.51 -32.35
N ILE A 219 -10.95 6.47 -32.73
CA ILE A 219 -11.19 5.65 -33.93
C ILE A 219 -11.50 4.18 -33.59
N VAL A 220 -11.75 3.89 -32.32
CA VAL A 220 -11.82 2.54 -31.78
C VAL A 220 -13.22 2.18 -31.30
N VAL A 221 -13.75 1.10 -31.87
CA VAL A 221 -14.92 0.39 -31.31
C VAL A 221 -14.45 -0.59 -30.24
N TRP A 222 -14.59 -0.22 -28.97
CA TRP A 222 -14.19 -1.08 -27.85
C TRP A 222 -15.23 -2.14 -27.54
N THR A 223 -14.77 -3.38 -27.37
CA THR A 223 -15.57 -4.49 -26.84
C THR A 223 -14.83 -5.10 -25.65
N VAL A 224 -15.35 -4.92 -24.44
CA VAL A 224 -14.72 -5.43 -23.21
C VAL A 224 -15.57 -6.58 -22.67
N PHE A 225 -15.00 -7.80 -22.65
CA PHE A 225 -15.73 -8.99 -22.20
C PHE A 225 -15.87 -9.01 -20.68
N LYS A 226 -17.07 -9.36 -20.19
CA LYS A 226 -17.38 -9.29 -18.75
C LYS A 226 -16.76 -10.43 -17.96
N ASP A 227 -16.68 -11.61 -18.56
CA ASP A 227 -16.16 -12.81 -17.91
C ASP A 227 -14.63 -12.81 -18.05
N PRO A 228 -13.89 -12.77 -16.92
CA PRO A 228 -12.43 -12.76 -16.98
C PRO A 228 -11.89 -14.13 -17.37
N ILE A 229 -10.79 -14.14 -18.14
CA ILE A 229 -9.96 -15.33 -18.36
C ILE A 229 -9.32 -15.70 -17.03
N LYS A 230 -9.59 -16.92 -16.56
CA LYS A 230 -9.06 -17.41 -15.29
C LYS A 230 -7.76 -18.14 -15.51
N VAL A 231 -6.67 -17.57 -15.03
CA VAL A 231 -5.34 -18.17 -15.14
C VAL A 231 -4.84 -18.58 -13.75
N SER A 232 -4.18 -19.74 -13.67
CA SER A 232 -3.61 -20.21 -12.41
C SER A 232 -2.43 -19.32 -11.99
N LYS A 233 -2.31 -19.06 -10.69
CA LYS A 233 -1.18 -18.28 -10.14
C LYS A 233 0.19 -18.87 -10.53
N ASP A 234 0.29 -20.18 -10.69
CA ASP A 234 1.53 -20.87 -11.06
C ASP A 234 2.00 -20.53 -12.48
N LEU A 235 1.09 -20.21 -13.41
CA LEU A 235 1.41 -19.81 -14.79
C LEU A 235 1.84 -18.35 -14.88
N VAL A 236 1.25 -17.46 -14.07
CA VAL A 236 1.53 -16.02 -14.10
C VAL A 236 2.78 -15.63 -13.28
N SER A 237 3.02 -16.33 -12.16
CA SER A 237 4.12 -15.98 -11.23
C SER A 237 5.52 -16.34 -11.75
N LEU A 238 5.62 -17.27 -12.71
CA LEU A 238 6.91 -17.82 -13.16
C LEU A 238 7.62 -16.98 -14.22
N GLN A 239 6.95 -16.02 -14.88
CA GLN A 239 7.52 -15.30 -16.03
C GLN A 239 7.22 -13.80 -16.11
N VAL A 240 6.20 -13.29 -15.42
CA VAL A 240 6.05 -11.83 -15.24
C VAL A 240 7.26 -11.26 -14.48
N MET A 241 7.94 -12.09 -13.69
CA MET A 241 9.23 -11.80 -13.03
C MET A 241 10.47 -11.94 -13.93
N CYS A 242 10.35 -12.53 -15.14
CA CYS A 242 11.48 -12.71 -16.06
C CYS A 242 11.55 -11.62 -17.14
N LEU A 243 10.46 -10.89 -17.38
CA LEU A 243 10.37 -9.80 -18.37
C LEU A 243 10.53 -8.40 -17.74
N ALA A 244 10.42 -8.31 -16.42
CA ALA A 244 10.79 -7.14 -15.63
C ALA A 244 12.09 -7.46 -14.89
N ASP A 245 13.19 -6.79 -15.22
CA ASP A 245 14.39 -6.81 -14.40
C ASP A 245 14.04 -6.29 -12.99
N ILE A 246 13.86 -7.20 -12.00
CA ILE A 246 14.15 -7.09 -10.54
C ILE A 246 13.44 -8.22 -9.73
N PRO A 247 14.02 -8.71 -8.59
CA PRO A 247 13.91 -10.09 -8.11
C PRO A 247 12.84 -10.37 -7.03
N ASP A 248 12.44 -11.66 -7.01
CA ASP A 248 11.34 -12.33 -6.32
C ASP A 248 11.34 -12.31 -4.76
N ILE A 249 10.15 -12.13 -4.17
CA ILE A 249 9.79 -12.53 -2.80
C ILE A 249 8.56 -13.45 -2.88
N SER A 250 8.73 -14.72 -2.51
CA SER A 250 7.62 -15.66 -2.32
C SER A 250 7.46 -16.14 -0.87
N LEU A 251 6.20 -16.23 -0.42
CA LEU A 251 5.76 -16.90 0.81
C LEU A 251 5.03 -18.23 0.49
N PRO A 252 4.95 -19.17 1.47
CA PRO A 252 4.87 -20.61 1.24
C PRO A 252 3.50 -21.25 1.52
N SER A 253 3.24 -22.46 1.00
CA SER A 253 3.22 -23.72 1.78
C SER A 253 2.28 -24.84 1.26
N PHE A 254 2.86 -26.05 1.22
CA PHE A 254 2.34 -27.37 1.61
C PHE A 254 1.15 -28.06 0.89
N THR A 255 1.39 -29.36 0.72
CA THR A 255 0.64 -30.43 0.05
C THR A 255 -0.46 -31.07 0.92
N TRP A 256 -1.46 -31.61 0.23
CA TRP A 256 -2.59 -32.40 0.74
C TRP A 256 -2.28 -33.92 0.75
N TRP A 257 -2.89 -34.67 1.68
CA TRP A 257 -3.18 -36.10 1.53
C TRP A 257 -4.70 -36.32 1.40
N LYS A 258 -5.04 -37.15 0.39
CA LYS A 258 -6.26 -37.91 0.04
C LYS A 258 -7.58 -37.65 0.78
N ILE A 259 -8.63 -37.35 0.00
CA ILE A 259 -10.02 -37.71 0.32
C ILE A 259 -10.60 -38.52 -0.84
N GLN A 260 -11.26 -39.61 -0.45
CA GLN A 260 -12.07 -40.53 -1.24
C GLN A 260 -13.21 -39.82 -1.99
N THR A 261 -13.59 -40.41 -3.11
CA THR A 261 -14.68 -40.01 -4.00
C THR A 261 -16.05 -39.91 -3.31
N PRO A 262 -16.87 -38.91 -3.63
CA PRO A 262 -18.32 -39.00 -3.42
C PRO A 262 -19.09 -39.05 -4.74
N LYS A 263 -20.04 -39.99 -4.72
CA LYS A 263 -21.08 -40.26 -5.71
C LYS A 263 -22.04 -39.07 -5.87
N SER A 264 -22.51 -38.90 -7.11
CA SER A 264 -23.81 -38.35 -7.55
C SER A 264 -24.75 -37.81 -6.48
N THR A 265 -25.05 -36.50 -6.54
CA THR A 265 -26.22 -35.92 -5.84
C THR A 265 -26.99 -34.98 -6.76
N MET A 266 -28.31 -35.16 -6.74
CA MET A 266 -29.38 -34.47 -7.47
C MET A 266 -29.28 -32.92 -7.46
N ALA A 267 -29.74 -32.31 -8.56
CA ALA A 267 -29.78 -30.86 -8.76
C ALA A 267 -30.60 -30.13 -7.70
N LYS A 268 -30.05 -29.03 -7.15
CA LYS A 268 -30.71 -28.16 -6.17
C LYS A 268 -31.74 -27.24 -6.84
N THR A 269 -32.88 -27.06 -6.20
CA THR A 269 -33.93 -26.10 -6.55
C THR A 269 -33.40 -24.66 -6.49
N LYS A 270 -33.61 -23.87 -7.57
CA LYS A 270 -33.18 -22.47 -7.69
C LYS A 270 -34.00 -21.58 -6.74
N GLU A 271 -33.33 -20.76 -5.93
CA GLU A 271 -34.01 -19.81 -5.03
C GLU A 271 -34.66 -18.66 -5.81
N LEU A 272 -35.74 -18.09 -5.27
CA LEU A 272 -36.43 -16.93 -5.87
C LEU A 272 -35.61 -15.65 -5.67
N SER A 273 -35.58 -14.80 -6.70
CA SER A 273 -34.91 -13.49 -6.66
C SER A 273 -35.51 -12.56 -5.58
N LYS A 274 -34.74 -11.56 -5.16
CA LYS A 274 -35.21 -10.55 -4.19
C LYS A 274 -36.42 -9.79 -4.72
N ASP A 275 -36.39 -9.43 -6.00
CA ASP A 275 -37.48 -8.70 -6.65
C ASP A 275 -38.79 -9.48 -6.67
N THR A 276 -38.74 -10.78 -6.96
CA THR A 276 -39.94 -11.63 -6.90
C THR A 276 -40.47 -11.75 -5.48
N ARG A 277 -39.61 -11.79 -4.47
CA ARG A 277 -40.01 -11.81 -3.05
C ARG A 277 -40.62 -10.48 -2.62
N ASN A 278 -40.09 -9.34 -3.08
CA ASN A 278 -40.66 -8.02 -2.84
C ASN A 278 -42.06 -7.90 -3.46
N LYS A 279 -42.22 -8.27 -4.74
CA LYS A 279 -43.52 -8.27 -5.42
C LYS A 279 -44.56 -9.15 -4.72
N ILE A 280 -44.16 -10.27 -4.14
CA ILE A 280 -45.05 -11.13 -3.34
C ILE A 280 -45.56 -10.37 -2.10
N VAL A 281 -44.70 -9.63 -1.41
CA VAL A 281 -45.07 -8.83 -0.24
C VAL A 281 -45.95 -7.64 -0.64
N ASP A 282 -45.60 -6.93 -1.71
CA ASP A 282 -46.37 -5.77 -2.20
C ASP A 282 -47.81 -6.17 -2.57
N LEU A 283 -47.96 -7.28 -3.31
CA LEU A 283 -49.29 -7.80 -3.68
C LEU A 283 -50.08 -8.31 -2.46
N HIS A 284 -49.40 -8.82 -1.43
CA HIS A 284 -50.04 -9.21 -0.18
C HIS A 284 -50.52 -7.98 0.61
N GLN A 285 -49.72 -6.91 0.67
CA GLN A 285 -50.10 -5.64 1.30
C GLN A 285 -51.24 -4.96 0.55
N ALA A 286 -51.32 -5.12 -0.77
CA ALA A 286 -52.44 -4.69 -1.61
C ALA A 286 -53.71 -5.57 -1.49
N GLY A 287 -53.75 -6.50 -0.51
CA GLY A 287 -54.94 -7.28 -0.19
C GLY A 287 -55.19 -8.52 -1.07
N LYS A 288 -54.25 -8.91 -1.95
CA LYS A 288 -54.43 -10.11 -2.78
C LYS A 288 -54.22 -11.40 -1.98
N THR A 289 -55.00 -12.42 -2.31
CA THR A 289 -54.88 -13.76 -1.71
C THR A 289 -53.62 -14.48 -2.19
N GLU A 290 -53.03 -15.33 -1.35
CA GLU A 290 -51.79 -16.07 -1.68
C GLU A 290 -51.90 -16.89 -2.98
N SER A 291 -53.10 -17.40 -3.27
CA SER A 291 -53.37 -18.14 -4.50
C SER A 291 -53.37 -17.25 -5.74
N ALA A 292 -53.94 -16.05 -5.65
CA ALA A 292 -53.93 -15.07 -6.73
C ALA A 292 -52.51 -14.55 -7.00
N ILE A 293 -51.73 -14.31 -5.95
CA ILE A 293 -50.32 -13.90 -6.04
C ILE A 293 -49.49 -14.99 -6.72
N GLY A 294 -49.67 -16.25 -6.31
CA GLY A 294 -48.97 -17.39 -6.90
C GLY A 294 -49.26 -17.56 -8.39
N LYS A 295 -50.53 -17.41 -8.80
CA LYS A 295 -50.95 -17.48 -10.21
C LYS A 295 -50.39 -16.31 -11.03
N GLN A 296 -50.36 -15.09 -10.47
CA GLN A 296 -49.86 -13.90 -11.14
C GLN A 296 -48.33 -13.94 -11.36
N LEU A 297 -47.57 -14.51 -10.42
CA LEU A 297 -46.10 -14.47 -10.44
C LEU A 297 -45.46 -15.81 -10.87
N GLY A 298 -46.25 -16.83 -11.19
CA GLY A 298 -45.74 -18.16 -11.54
C GLY A 298 -45.05 -18.88 -10.37
N VAL A 299 -45.44 -18.56 -9.12
CA VAL A 299 -44.83 -19.10 -7.90
C VAL A 299 -45.83 -20.00 -7.17
N LYS A 300 -45.38 -21.17 -6.69
CA LYS A 300 -46.23 -22.08 -5.90
C LYS A 300 -46.81 -21.36 -4.67
N LYS A 301 -48.10 -21.54 -4.39
CA LYS A 301 -48.80 -20.99 -3.23
C LYS A 301 -48.06 -21.21 -1.91
N SER A 302 -47.48 -22.41 -1.71
CA SER A 302 -46.71 -22.75 -0.51
C SER A 302 -45.47 -21.85 -0.33
N THR A 303 -44.80 -21.50 -1.42
CA THR A 303 -43.64 -20.60 -1.42
C THR A 303 -44.06 -19.16 -1.15
N VAL A 304 -45.18 -18.71 -1.74
CA VAL A 304 -45.79 -17.40 -1.43
C VAL A 304 -46.11 -17.29 0.06
N GLY A 305 -46.80 -18.28 0.63
CA GLY A 305 -47.12 -18.31 2.06
C GLY A 305 -45.89 -18.42 2.98
N ALA A 306 -44.81 -19.10 2.56
CA ALA A 306 -43.55 -19.12 3.30
C ALA A 306 -42.88 -17.74 3.35
N ILE A 307 -42.85 -17.03 2.22
CA ILE A 307 -42.30 -15.67 2.13
C ILE A 307 -43.12 -14.68 2.96
N ILE A 308 -44.45 -14.74 2.87
CA ILE A 308 -45.35 -13.87 3.64
C ILE A 308 -45.20 -14.12 5.15
N ARG A 309 -45.15 -15.39 5.59
CA ARG A 309 -44.90 -15.73 7.01
C ARG A 309 -43.56 -15.17 7.50
N LYS A 310 -42.49 -15.37 6.72
CA LYS A 310 -41.17 -14.84 7.05
C LYS A 310 -41.17 -13.32 7.13
N TRP A 311 -41.81 -12.63 6.18
CA TRP A 311 -41.93 -11.18 6.20
C TRP A 311 -42.76 -10.70 7.40
N LYS A 312 -43.85 -11.38 7.77
CA LYS A 312 -44.63 -11.07 8.97
C LYS A 312 -43.79 -11.16 10.25
N THR A 313 -42.92 -12.17 10.36
CA THR A 313 -42.06 -12.40 11.54
C THR A 313 -40.85 -11.48 11.60
N TYR A 314 -40.09 -11.34 10.50
CA TYR A 314 -38.78 -10.69 10.50
C TYR A 314 -38.75 -9.34 9.78
N LYS A 315 -39.89 -8.90 9.21
CA LYS A 315 -40.03 -7.66 8.43
C LYS A 315 -38.99 -7.50 7.31
N THR A 316 -38.48 -8.61 6.77
CA THR A 316 -37.49 -8.62 5.70
C THR A 316 -37.84 -9.64 4.62
N THR A 317 -37.56 -9.28 3.38
CA THR A 317 -37.59 -10.19 2.22
C THR A 317 -36.23 -10.81 1.95
N ASP A 318 -35.14 -10.36 2.59
CA ASP A 318 -33.77 -10.84 2.41
C ASP A 318 -33.56 -12.25 2.96
N ASN A 319 -32.59 -12.99 2.40
CA ASN A 319 -32.23 -14.30 2.91
C ASN A 319 -31.56 -14.17 4.29
N LEU A 320 -32.04 -14.94 5.27
CA LEU A 320 -31.40 -14.97 6.59
C LEU A 320 -30.11 -15.79 6.53
N PRO A 321 -29.09 -15.46 7.34
CA PRO A 321 -27.89 -16.26 7.44
C PRO A 321 -28.25 -17.70 7.76
N ARG A 322 -27.80 -18.64 6.93
CA ARG A 322 -27.99 -20.07 7.20
C ARG A 322 -27.14 -20.47 8.40
N SER A 323 -27.69 -21.30 9.27
CA SER A 323 -26.93 -21.92 10.36
C SER A 323 -25.75 -22.69 9.77
N GLY A 324 -24.53 -22.21 9.97
CA GLY A 324 -23.32 -22.90 9.53
C GLY A 324 -23.15 -24.25 10.24
N ALA A 325 -22.29 -25.11 9.71
CA ALA A 325 -21.98 -26.39 10.35
C ALA A 325 -21.45 -26.17 11.79
N PRO A 326 -21.88 -26.99 12.76
CA PRO A 326 -21.44 -26.86 14.15
C PRO A 326 -19.92 -27.01 14.27
N ARG A 327 -19.32 -26.21 15.16
CA ARG A 327 -17.86 -26.18 15.34
C ARG A 327 -17.39 -27.47 16.00
N LYS A 328 -16.29 -28.05 15.49
CA LYS A 328 -15.70 -29.29 16.04
C LYS A 328 -15.12 -29.15 17.45
N ILE A 329 -14.67 -27.95 17.85
CA ILE A 329 -14.13 -27.69 19.19
C ILE A 329 -15.21 -26.95 19.99
N SER A 330 -15.57 -27.51 21.14
CA SER A 330 -16.50 -26.87 22.08
C SER A 330 -15.92 -25.59 22.68
N ALA A 331 -16.76 -24.69 23.18
CA ALA A 331 -16.30 -23.46 23.84
C ALA A 331 -15.32 -23.75 25.00
N ARG A 332 -15.54 -24.85 25.74
CA ARG A 332 -14.64 -25.34 26.79
C ARG A 332 -13.29 -25.78 26.23
N GLY A 333 -13.29 -26.49 25.10
CA GLY A 333 -12.07 -26.89 24.40
C GLY A 333 -11.27 -25.68 23.90
N VAL A 334 -11.94 -24.63 23.39
CA VAL A 334 -11.29 -23.38 22.99
C VAL A 334 -10.61 -22.69 24.17
N LYS A 335 -11.30 -22.53 25.30
CA LYS A 335 -10.71 -21.92 26.51
C LYS A 335 -9.50 -22.71 27.02
N MET A 336 -9.56 -24.04 26.98
CA MET A 336 -8.46 -24.91 27.40
C MET A 336 -7.20 -24.67 26.55
N ILE A 337 -7.31 -24.76 25.22
CA ILE A 337 -6.14 -24.61 24.35
C ILE A 337 -5.58 -23.19 24.38
N THR A 338 -6.43 -22.16 24.49
CA THR A 338 -5.99 -20.77 24.63
C THR A 338 -5.20 -20.59 25.93
N ARG A 339 -5.70 -21.11 27.06
CA ARG A 339 -4.99 -21.04 28.36
C ARG A 339 -3.65 -21.76 28.34
N THR A 340 -3.58 -22.94 27.74
CA THR A 340 -2.32 -23.71 27.62
C THR A 340 -1.27 -22.93 26.85
N VAL A 341 -1.64 -22.34 25.70
CA VAL A 341 -0.73 -21.52 24.87
C VAL A 341 -0.35 -20.21 25.57
N SER A 342 -1.27 -19.56 26.29
CA SER A 342 -0.95 -18.34 27.05
C SER A 342 0.03 -18.62 28.20
N LYS A 343 -0.09 -19.76 28.88
CA LYS A 343 0.83 -20.15 29.97
C LYS A 343 2.19 -20.62 29.44
N ASN A 344 2.19 -21.33 28.32
CA ASN A 344 3.41 -21.79 27.66
C ASN A 344 3.35 -21.51 26.15
N PRO A 345 3.80 -20.32 25.70
CA PRO A 345 3.76 -19.94 24.28
C PRO A 345 4.57 -20.84 23.35
N ARG A 346 5.44 -21.72 23.90
CA ARG A 346 6.23 -22.69 23.16
C ARG A 346 5.53 -24.04 22.96
N THR A 347 4.30 -24.21 23.45
CA THR A 347 3.52 -25.44 23.25
C THR A 347 3.34 -25.73 21.75
N ILE A 348 3.67 -26.95 21.35
CA ILE A 348 3.54 -27.37 19.95
C ILE A 348 2.10 -27.78 19.64
N ARG A 349 1.67 -27.58 18.39
CA ARG A 349 0.29 -27.90 17.96
C ARG A 349 -0.08 -29.38 18.10
N GLY A 350 0.92 -30.27 18.14
CA GLY A 350 0.71 -31.70 18.38
C GLY A 350 0.17 -31.96 19.78
N ASP A 351 0.73 -31.31 20.79
CA ASP A 351 0.31 -31.47 22.18
C ASP A 351 -1.14 -31.02 22.37
N LEU A 352 -1.53 -29.90 21.76
CA LEU A 352 -2.91 -29.40 21.81
C LEU A 352 -3.92 -30.33 21.13
N VAL A 353 -3.49 -31.03 20.06
CA VAL A 353 -4.32 -32.08 19.44
C VAL A 353 -4.48 -33.25 20.41
N ASN A 354 -3.40 -33.68 21.06
CA ASN A 354 -3.42 -34.76 22.04
C ASN A 354 -4.26 -34.40 23.28
N ASP A 355 -4.21 -33.15 23.75
CA ASP A 355 -5.01 -32.63 24.87
C ASP A 355 -6.50 -32.68 24.55
N LEU A 356 -6.90 -32.19 23.37
CA LEU A 356 -8.29 -32.24 22.94
C LEU A 356 -8.75 -33.67 22.66
N GLN A 357 -7.88 -34.52 22.13
CA GLN A 357 -8.19 -35.93 21.91
C GLN A 357 -8.41 -36.66 23.24
N ARG A 358 -7.60 -36.39 24.28
CA ARG A 358 -7.83 -36.87 25.65
C ARG A 358 -9.15 -36.38 26.24
N ALA A 359 -9.57 -35.17 25.88
CA ALA A 359 -10.87 -34.61 26.24
C ALA A 359 -12.04 -35.08 25.32
N GLY A 360 -11.83 -36.14 24.52
CA GLY A 360 -12.87 -36.74 23.66
C GLY A 360 -13.12 -36.00 22.33
N THR A 361 -12.31 -34.99 21.98
CA THR A 361 -12.48 -34.16 20.78
C THR A 361 -11.37 -34.41 19.76
N LYS A 362 -11.67 -35.16 18.69
CA LYS A 362 -10.71 -35.46 17.61
C LYS A 362 -10.60 -34.29 16.62
N VAL A 363 -9.43 -33.67 16.55
CA VAL A 363 -9.17 -32.52 15.68
C VAL A 363 -7.80 -32.59 15.01
N THR A 364 -7.59 -31.78 13.97
CA THR A 364 -6.30 -31.69 13.27
C THR A 364 -5.51 -30.47 13.73
N LYS A 365 -4.19 -30.47 13.48
CA LYS A 365 -3.32 -29.30 13.71
C LYS A 365 -3.83 -28.04 13.00
N ALA A 366 -4.48 -28.18 11.85
CA ALA A 366 -5.10 -27.06 11.12
C ALA A 366 -6.32 -26.49 11.87
N THR A 367 -7.16 -27.36 12.45
CA THR A 367 -8.30 -26.92 13.28
C THR A 367 -7.85 -26.16 14.52
N ILE A 368 -6.77 -26.60 15.18
CA ILE A 368 -6.12 -25.86 16.28
C ILE A 368 -5.63 -24.49 15.79
N SER A 369 -4.90 -24.45 14.67
CA SER A 369 -4.33 -23.22 14.11
C SER A 369 -5.42 -22.18 13.81
N ASN A 370 -6.49 -22.59 13.13
CA ASN A 370 -7.61 -21.70 12.80
C ASN A 370 -8.37 -21.25 14.06
N THR A 371 -8.42 -22.08 15.08
CA THR A 371 -9.07 -21.73 16.36
C THR A 371 -8.24 -20.72 17.14
N LEU A 372 -6.92 -20.92 17.24
CA LEU A 372 -6.02 -19.94 17.88
C LEU A 372 -6.00 -18.60 17.13
N ARG A 373 -5.98 -18.61 15.79
CA ARG A 373 -6.06 -17.37 14.99
C ARG A 373 -7.34 -16.58 15.26
N ARG A 374 -8.49 -17.27 15.37
CA ARG A 374 -9.78 -16.64 15.75
C ARG A 374 -9.81 -16.13 17.20
N GLN A 375 -8.82 -16.47 18.02
CA GLN A 375 -8.64 -15.92 19.37
C GLN A 375 -7.52 -14.86 19.39
N GLY A 376 -7.07 -14.38 18.23
CA GLY A 376 -6.01 -13.38 18.11
C GLY A 376 -4.59 -13.92 18.26
N LEU A 377 -4.42 -15.24 18.42
CA LEU A 377 -3.10 -15.85 18.63
C LEU A 377 -2.50 -16.33 17.30
N LYS A 378 -1.33 -15.80 16.97
CA LYS A 378 -0.53 -16.18 15.79
C LYS A 378 0.77 -16.88 16.16
N SER A 379 1.20 -17.81 15.32
CA SER A 379 2.48 -18.50 15.46
C SER A 379 3.60 -17.58 14.95
N CYS A 380 4.54 -17.21 15.81
CA CYS A 380 5.67 -16.34 15.48
C CYS A 380 7.00 -17.03 15.82
N SER A 381 8.09 -16.60 15.17
CA SER A 381 9.44 -16.98 15.59
C SER A 381 9.79 -16.28 16.91
N ALA A 382 10.35 -17.00 17.87
CA ALA A 382 10.84 -16.38 19.10
C ALA A 382 12.03 -15.45 18.80
N ILE A 383 12.00 -14.25 19.37
CA ILE A 383 13.10 -13.29 19.27
C ILE A 383 14.30 -13.86 20.03
N ARG A 384 15.47 -13.86 19.39
CA ARG A 384 16.74 -14.25 20.02
C ARG A 384 17.31 -13.02 20.73
N VAL A 385 17.52 -13.12 22.04
CA VAL A 385 18.12 -12.07 22.87
C VAL A 385 19.24 -12.67 23.71
N PRO A 386 20.27 -11.89 24.11
CA PRO A 386 21.29 -12.35 25.03
C PRO A 386 20.69 -12.88 26.34
N LEU A 387 21.31 -13.89 26.93
CA LEU A 387 20.88 -14.41 28.23
C LEU A 387 21.25 -13.40 29.33
N LEU A 388 20.25 -12.68 29.83
CA LEU A 388 20.45 -11.68 30.87
C LEU A 388 20.28 -12.28 32.27
N LYS A 389 21.29 -12.09 33.12
CA LYS A 389 21.18 -12.33 34.57
C LYS A 389 20.48 -11.12 35.21
N PRO A 390 19.82 -11.26 36.39
CA PRO A 390 19.17 -10.15 37.08
C PRO A 390 20.08 -8.94 37.36
N VAL A 391 21.39 -9.17 37.51
CA VAL A 391 22.39 -8.10 37.65
C VAL A 391 22.55 -7.29 36.36
N HIS A 392 22.55 -7.95 35.18
CA HIS A 392 22.62 -7.27 33.88
C HIS A 392 21.37 -6.43 33.66
N VAL A 393 20.19 -6.97 34.00
CA VAL A 393 18.91 -6.24 33.86
C VAL A 393 18.92 -4.96 34.69
N ARG A 394 19.36 -5.02 35.95
CA ARG A 394 19.46 -3.84 36.83
C ARG A 394 20.45 -2.81 36.30
N ALA A 395 21.64 -3.24 35.87
CA ALA A 395 22.66 -2.33 35.33
C ALA A 395 22.19 -1.64 34.05
N ARG A 396 21.57 -2.40 33.14
CA ARG A 396 21.00 -1.86 31.88
C ARG A 396 19.88 -0.86 32.14
N LEU A 397 18.97 -1.18 33.06
CA LEU A 397 17.88 -0.30 33.44
C LEU A 397 18.38 0.99 34.11
N LYS A 398 19.42 0.89 34.95
CA LYS A 398 20.08 2.04 35.56
C LYS A 398 20.67 2.94 34.47
N PHE A 399 21.50 2.39 33.60
CA PHE A 399 22.11 3.11 32.47
C PHE A 399 21.04 3.83 31.63
N ALA A 400 19.98 3.13 31.23
CA ALA A 400 18.91 3.70 30.42
C ALA A 400 18.13 4.82 31.13
N ARG A 401 17.99 4.77 32.46
CA ARG A 401 17.34 5.83 33.24
C ARG A 401 18.23 7.06 33.40
N GLU A 402 19.52 6.84 33.63
CA GLU A 402 20.49 7.92 33.84
C GLU A 402 20.69 8.76 32.58
N HIS A 403 20.57 8.16 31.39
CA HIS A 403 20.78 8.83 30.11
C HIS A 403 19.48 9.07 29.32
N LEU A 404 18.30 8.96 29.96
CA LEU A 404 17.00 9.11 29.29
C LEU A 404 16.73 10.55 28.84
N ASP A 405 17.18 11.50 29.66
CA ASP A 405 16.93 12.94 29.49
C ASP A 405 18.18 13.67 28.95
N ASP A 406 19.23 12.93 28.56
CA ASP A 406 20.46 13.50 28.01
C ASP A 406 20.16 14.18 26.66
N PRO A 407 20.65 15.42 26.45
CA PRO A 407 20.42 16.15 25.21
C PRO A 407 21.10 15.46 24.01
N GLU A 408 20.54 15.66 22.81
CA GLU A 408 21.07 15.08 21.56
C GLU A 408 22.55 15.46 21.32
N GLU A 409 22.93 16.68 21.71
CA GLU A 409 24.29 17.22 21.61
C GLU A 409 25.33 16.40 22.37
N ASP A 410 24.95 15.77 23.49
CA ASP A 410 25.84 14.90 24.26
C ASP A 410 26.10 13.59 23.50
N TRP A 411 25.07 13.04 22.85
CA TRP A 411 25.17 11.85 22.00
C TRP A 411 25.91 12.10 20.69
N GLU A 412 25.81 13.31 20.13
CA GLU A 412 26.60 13.72 18.97
C GLU A 412 28.11 13.71 19.24
N ASN A 413 28.48 13.88 20.52
CA ASN A 413 29.87 13.91 20.96
C ASN A 413 30.40 12.54 21.43
N VAL A 414 29.67 11.46 21.17
CA VAL A 414 30.09 10.07 21.45
C VAL A 414 30.68 9.43 20.20
N ILE A 415 31.82 8.75 20.36
CA ILE A 415 32.36 7.81 19.38
C ILE A 415 32.05 6.40 19.84
N TRP A 416 31.26 5.70 19.04
CA TRP A 416 30.88 4.30 19.24
C TRP A 416 31.88 3.39 18.54
N SER A 417 32.21 2.26 19.14
CA SER A 417 33.13 1.30 18.55
C SER A 417 32.75 -0.13 18.88
N ASP A 418 33.13 -1.04 18.00
CA ASP A 418 32.99 -2.48 18.22
C ASP A 418 33.80 -3.29 17.19
N GLU A 419 33.86 -4.60 17.41
CA GLU A 419 34.38 -5.57 16.47
C GLU A 419 33.26 -6.35 15.77
N THR A 420 33.42 -6.62 14.48
CA THR A 420 32.53 -7.55 13.78
C THR A 420 33.32 -8.57 12.96
N LYS A 421 32.83 -9.82 12.99
CA LYS A 421 33.25 -10.86 12.06
C LYS A 421 32.39 -10.80 10.79
N ILE A 422 33.02 -10.86 9.63
CA ILE A 422 32.36 -11.02 8.32
C ILE A 422 32.90 -12.30 7.66
N GLU A 423 32.00 -13.17 7.25
CA GLU A 423 32.32 -14.49 6.69
C GLU A 423 32.36 -14.40 5.15
N LEU A 424 33.37 -15.02 4.54
CA LEU A 424 33.48 -15.11 3.08
C LEU A 424 32.44 -16.08 2.52
N PHE A 425 32.27 -17.22 3.18
CA PHE A 425 31.23 -18.21 2.87
C PHE A 425 30.40 -18.53 4.10
N GLY A 426 29.07 -18.42 3.97
CA GLY A 426 28.13 -18.69 5.04
C GLY A 426 27.09 -17.59 5.14
N LYS A 427 25.87 -17.85 4.64
CA LYS A 427 24.72 -17.05 5.06
C LYS A 427 24.38 -17.47 6.49
N ASN A 428 24.63 -16.62 7.48
CA ASN A 428 24.18 -16.83 8.88
C ASN A 428 22.65 -16.86 9.05
N SER A 429 21.90 -16.69 7.95
CA SER A 429 20.47 -16.92 7.85
C SER A 429 20.18 -18.24 7.17
N THR A 430 19.23 -19.01 7.71
CA THR A 430 18.60 -20.15 7.00
C THR A 430 18.17 -19.73 5.60
N CYS A 431 18.90 -20.19 4.57
CA CYS A 431 18.51 -20.01 3.19
C CYS A 431 17.55 -21.14 2.83
N ARG A 432 16.33 -20.77 2.44
CA ARG A 432 15.33 -21.73 1.95
C ARG A 432 15.54 -21.87 0.45
N VAL A 433 15.83 -23.09 0.01
CA VAL A 433 15.93 -23.46 -1.40
C VAL A 433 14.61 -24.08 -1.85
N TRP A 434 14.04 -23.55 -2.93
CA TRP A 434 12.91 -24.14 -3.61
C TRP A 434 13.41 -25.24 -4.54
N ARG A 435 13.06 -26.49 -4.25
CA ARG A 435 13.50 -27.66 -5.03
C ARG A 435 12.36 -28.63 -5.28
N ARG A 436 12.41 -29.34 -6.41
CA ARG A 436 11.52 -30.49 -6.70
C ARG A 436 11.83 -31.64 -5.71
N LYS A 437 10.85 -32.53 -5.48
CA LYS A 437 11.05 -33.75 -4.68
C LYS A 437 12.20 -34.57 -5.30
N ASN A 438 13.11 -35.09 -4.46
CA ASN A 438 14.32 -35.84 -4.85
C ASN A 438 15.45 -35.03 -5.53
N ALA A 439 15.32 -33.70 -5.70
CA ALA A 439 16.40 -32.85 -6.25
C ALA A 439 17.38 -32.36 -5.17
N GLU A 440 17.61 -33.18 -4.15
CA GLU A 440 18.05 -32.72 -2.84
C GLU A 440 19.54 -32.46 -2.74
N LEU A 441 20.29 -33.23 -3.52
CA LEU A 441 21.74 -33.18 -3.64
C LEU A 441 22.20 -32.37 -4.87
N HIS A 442 21.26 -31.78 -5.62
CA HIS A 442 21.61 -30.99 -6.79
C HIS A 442 22.44 -29.76 -6.35
N PRO A 443 23.57 -29.42 -7.01
CA PRO A 443 24.47 -28.34 -6.60
C PRO A 443 23.79 -26.99 -6.34
N LYS A 444 22.74 -26.67 -7.11
CA LYS A 444 21.92 -25.45 -6.94
C LYS A 444 20.98 -25.47 -5.71
N ASN A 445 20.73 -26.64 -5.13
CA ASN A 445 19.81 -26.89 -4.03
C ASN A 445 20.52 -27.26 -2.72
N ILE A 446 21.86 -27.26 -2.74
CA ILE A 446 22.71 -27.45 -1.57
C ILE A 446 23.46 -26.16 -1.31
N ILE A 447 23.68 -25.85 -0.03
CA ILE A 447 24.62 -24.80 0.36
C ILE A 447 25.93 -25.53 0.64
N PRO A 448 26.96 -25.38 -0.22
CA PRO A 448 28.21 -26.09 0.00
C PRO A 448 28.81 -25.66 1.34
N THR A 449 29.03 -26.63 2.23
CA THR A 449 29.71 -26.40 3.50
C THR A 449 31.19 -26.66 3.30
N VAL A 450 32.00 -25.62 3.44
CA VAL A 450 33.46 -25.74 3.41
C VAL A 450 33.97 -26.15 4.80
N LYS A 451 34.79 -27.20 4.86
CA LYS A 451 35.51 -27.58 6.08
C LYS A 451 36.33 -26.36 6.54
N HIS A 452 36.20 -25.96 7.80
CA HIS A 452 36.81 -24.75 8.39
C HIS A 452 36.18 -23.39 8.02
N GLY A 453 34.96 -23.36 7.47
CA GLY A 453 34.14 -22.14 7.42
C GLY A 453 34.53 -21.13 6.36
N GLY A 454 35.21 -21.55 5.29
CA GLY A 454 35.42 -20.77 4.06
C GLY A 454 36.23 -19.48 4.18
N GLY A 455 36.78 -19.17 5.35
CA GLY A 455 37.49 -17.92 5.58
C GLY A 455 36.59 -16.79 6.10
N ASN A 456 37.15 -15.96 6.98
CA ASN A 456 36.48 -14.80 7.55
C ASN A 456 37.50 -13.71 7.82
N ILE A 457 37.02 -12.48 7.96
CA ILE A 457 37.80 -11.36 8.46
C ILE A 457 37.16 -10.82 9.73
N MET A 458 38.01 -10.42 10.67
CA MET A 458 37.62 -9.63 11.83
C MET A 458 37.91 -8.17 11.51
N LEU A 459 36.91 -7.31 11.69
CA LEU A 459 37.02 -5.88 11.47
C LEU A 459 36.82 -5.16 12.80
N TRP A 460 37.59 -4.09 12.99
CA TRP A 460 37.34 -3.10 14.03
C TRP A 460 36.99 -1.78 13.35
N GLY A 461 35.96 -1.11 13.83
CA GLY A 461 35.64 0.24 13.37
C GLY A 461 34.94 1.06 14.44
N CYS A 462 34.74 2.33 14.10
CA CYS A 462 34.08 3.28 14.97
C CYS A 462 33.25 4.26 14.14
N PHE A 463 32.27 4.91 14.75
CA PHE A 463 31.49 5.96 14.11
C PHE A 463 30.98 6.97 15.16
N SER A 464 30.52 8.12 14.69
CA SER A 464 29.82 9.13 15.50
C SER A 464 28.57 9.60 14.75
N ALA A 465 27.78 10.51 15.35
CA ALA A 465 26.69 11.18 14.65
C ALA A 465 27.13 11.88 13.35
N LYS A 466 28.42 12.23 13.24
CA LYS A 466 29.02 12.89 12.07
C LYS A 466 29.44 11.94 10.95
N GLY A 467 29.29 10.63 11.15
CA GLY A 467 29.58 9.61 10.15
C GLY A 467 30.55 8.52 10.60
N PRO A 468 30.89 7.60 9.67
CA PRO A 468 31.82 6.51 9.92
C PRO A 468 33.25 7.03 10.15
N GLY A 469 33.91 6.48 11.16
CA GLY A 469 35.35 6.59 11.35
C GLY A 469 36.10 5.60 10.44
N ARG A 470 37.38 5.36 10.72
CA ARG A 470 38.19 4.43 9.93
C ARG A 470 37.88 2.97 10.29
N LEU A 471 37.84 2.11 9.28
CA LEU A 471 37.69 0.66 9.41
C LEU A 471 39.05 -0.02 9.22
N ILE A 472 39.36 -1.01 10.06
CA ILE A 472 40.60 -1.78 9.95
C ILE A 472 40.35 -3.28 10.07
N ARG A 473 41.15 -4.08 9.36
CA ARG A 473 41.19 -5.53 9.53
C ARG A 473 42.11 -5.92 10.66
N VAL A 474 41.62 -6.80 11.52
CA VAL A 474 42.38 -7.41 12.61
C VAL A 474 42.83 -8.80 12.13
N LYS A 475 44.13 -8.94 11.88
CA LYS A 475 44.70 -10.17 11.29
C LYS A 475 44.84 -11.33 12.28
N GLU A 476 44.97 -11.02 13.58
CA GLU A 476 45.18 -12.00 14.63
C GLU A 476 44.15 -11.85 15.76
N ARG A 477 44.16 -12.77 16.72
CA ARG A 477 43.30 -12.65 17.90
C ARG A 477 43.70 -11.40 18.68
N MET A 478 42.80 -10.42 18.72
CA MET A 478 43.06 -9.14 19.36
C MET A 478 43.38 -9.30 20.85
N ASN A 479 44.60 -8.93 21.25
CA ASN A 479 45.01 -8.85 22.64
C ASN A 479 45.00 -7.38 23.12
N GLY A 480 45.20 -7.16 24.42
CA GLY A 480 45.17 -5.81 24.99
C GLY A 480 46.25 -4.86 24.42
N ALA A 481 47.39 -5.36 23.94
CA ALA A 481 48.43 -4.52 23.32
C ALA A 481 48.03 -4.06 21.92
N MET A 482 47.55 -5.00 21.09
CA MET A 482 46.99 -4.70 19.77
C MET A 482 45.81 -3.74 19.88
N TYR A 483 44.92 -3.94 20.87
CA TYR A 483 43.80 -3.03 21.09
C TYR A 483 44.26 -1.59 21.34
N ARG A 484 45.25 -1.38 22.21
CA ARG A 484 45.83 -0.03 22.45
C ARG A 484 46.46 0.56 21.19
N GLU A 485 47.09 -0.27 20.37
CA GLU A 485 47.64 0.15 19.07
C GLU A 485 46.53 0.59 18.11
N ILE A 486 45.44 -0.17 18.02
CA ILE A 486 44.24 0.17 17.24
C ILE A 486 43.66 1.50 17.70
N LEU A 487 43.49 1.72 19.01
CA LEU A 487 43.00 3.00 19.53
C LEU A 487 43.96 4.16 19.15
N SER A 488 45.26 3.94 19.22
CA SER A 488 46.25 4.97 18.89
C SER A 488 46.30 5.29 17.39
N LYS A 489 46.30 4.26 16.54
CA LYS A 489 46.53 4.38 15.09
C LYS A 489 45.24 4.54 14.29
N ASN A 490 44.08 4.23 14.87
CA ASN A 490 42.81 4.26 14.17
C ASN A 490 41.77 5.19 14.81
N LEU A 491 41.47 5.04 16.11
CA LEU A 491 40.45 5.86 16.79
C LEU A 491 40.84 7.34 16.82
N LEU A 492 42.06 7.67 17.25
CA LEU A 492 42.51 9.06 17.34
C LEU A 492 42.53 9.78 15.98
N PRO A 493 43.03 9.18 14.87
CA PRO A 493 42.85 9.76 13.54
C PRO A 493 41.39 9.87 13.11
N SER A 494 40.53 8.92 13.48
CA SER A 494 39.08 8.98 13.16
C SER A 494 38.40 10.15 13.86
N ALA A 495 38.67 10.36 15.15
CA ALA A 495 38.14 11.49 15.92
C ALA A 495 38.55 12.85 15.31
N ARG A 496 39.79 12.95 14.82
CA ARG A 496 40.30 14.14 14.12
C ARG A 496 39.61 14.34 12.76
N ALA A 497 39.47 13.29 11.97
CA ALA A 497 38.81 13.35 10.67
C ALA A 497 37.32 13.74 10.80
N LEU A 498 36.64 13.23 11.84
CA LEU A 498 35.26 13.55 12.16
C LEU A 498 35.07 14.92 12.83
N LYS A 499 36.15 15.68 13.08
CA LYS A 499 36.13 16.99 13.75
C LYS A 499 35.35 16.96 15.07
N MET A 500 35.63 15.97 15.93
CA MET A 500 34.97 15.84 17.24
C MET A 500 35.30 17.02 18.16
N LYS A 501 34.33 17.45 18.98
CA LYS A 501 34.52 18.55 19.94
C LYS A 501 35.48 18.11 21.05
N HIS A 502 36.08 19.07 21.75
CA HIS A 502 36.87 18.76 22.95
C HIS A 502 36.00 18.02 23.98
N GLY A 503 36.59 17.04 24.67
CA GLY A 503 35.89 16.25 25.70
C GLY A 503 34.94 15.17 25.17
N TRP A 504 35.08 14.75 23.89
CA TRP A 504 34.33 13.64 23.32
C TRP A 504 34.43 12.35 24.15
N VAL A 505 33.35 11.59 24.14
CA VAL A 505 33.20 10.36 24.93
C VAL A 505 33.45 9.16 24.04
N PHE A 506 34.19 8.18 24.55
CA PHE A 506 34.48 6.93 23.86
C PHE A 506 33.64 5.79 24.44
N GLN A 507 32.87 5.13 23.59
CA GLN A 507 32.16 3.91 23.94
C GLN A 507 32.90 2.68 23.42
N HIS A 508 33.06 1.70 24.31
CA HIS A 508 33.49 0.34 24.01
C HIS A 508 32.79 -0.64 24.96
N ASP A 509 32.77 -1.93 24.63
CA ASP A 509 32.18 -2.94 25.50
C ASP A 509 33.10 -3.32 26.68
N ASN A 510 32.60 -4.21 27.55
CA ASN A 510 33.34 -4.67 28.73
C ASN A 510 34.20 -5.93 28.48
N ASP A 511 34.64 -6.18 27.24
CA ASP A 511 35.51 -7.31 26.96
C ASP A 511 36.78 -7.28 27.84
N PRO A 512 37.32 -8.44 28.28
CA PRO A 512 38.55 -8.51 29.07
C PRO A 512 39.72 -7.67 28.53
N LYS A 513 39.84 -7.53 27.20
CA LYS A 513 40.91 -6.73 26.58
C LYS A 513 40.73 -5.22 26.79
N HIS A 514 39.48 -4.75 26.91
CA HIS A 514 39.10 -3.36 27.17
C HIS A 514 39.26 -3.01 28.66
N THR A 515 38.91 -3.96 29.53
CA THR A 515 38.88 -3.75 30.98
C THR A 515 40.20 -4.08 31.69
N ALA A 516 41.18 -4.65 30.99
CA ALA A 516 42.51 -4.95 31.51
C ALA A 516 43.19 -3.72 32.17
N ARG A 517 43.89 -3.94 33.29
CA ARG A 517 44.57 -2.87 34.06
C ARG A 517 45.48 -2.00 33.19
N ALA A 518 46.25 -2.61 32.29
CA ALA A 518 47.13 -1.91 31.36
C ALA A 518 46.35 -1.01 30.39
N THR A 519 45.21 -1.47 29.87
CA THR A 519 44.34 -0.71 28.96
C THR A 519 43.69 0.47 29.68
N LYS A 520 43.12 0.26 30.88
CA LYS A 520 42.58 1.36 31.71
C LYS A 520 43.62 2.41 32.07
N LYS A 521 44.85 1.99 32.44
CA LYS A 521 45.98 2.92 32.71
C LYS A 521 46.35 3.73 31.47
N TRP A 522 46.35 3.10 30.30
CA TRP A 522 46.66 3.76 29.04
C TRP A 522 45.59 4.78 28.63
N LEU A 523 44.29 4.42 28.73
CA LEU A 523 43.17 5.33 28.44
C LEU A 523 43.22 6.57 29.33
N ARG A 524 43.50 6.40 30.63
CA ARG A 524 43.69 7.53 31.56
C ARG A 524 44.90 8.39 31.18
N LYS A 525 46.05 7.78 30.83
CA LYS A 525 47.25 8.50 30.38
C LYS A 525 47.01 9.32 29.10
N LYS A 526 46.09 8.86 28.25
CA LYS A 526 45.71 9.53 27.00
C LYS A 526 44.49 10.44 27.15
N HIS A 527 43.99 10.63 28.38
CA HIS A 527 42.86 11.51 28.71
C HIS A 527 41.54 11.17 27.98
N PHE A 528 41.27 9.88 27.74
CA PHE A 528 39.98 9.45 27.19
C PHE A 528 38.88 9.49 28.26
N LYS A 529 37.74 10.10 27.94
CA LYS A 529 36.49 9.96 28.70
C LYS A 529 35.76 8.73 28.18
N VAL A 530 35.67 7.67 28.99
CA VAL A 530 35.03 6.41 28.60
C VAL A 530 33.59 6.40 29.11
N LEU A 531 32.64 6.03 28.26
CA LEU A 531 31.23 5.86 28.64
C LEU A 531 31.08 4.66 29.57
N ASP A 532 30.37 4.82 30.68
CA ASP A 532 30.05 3.67 31.55
C ASP A 532 29.05 2.76 30.84
N TRP A 533 29.46 1.54 30.51
CA TRP A 533 28.69 0.66 29.62
C TRP A 533 28.16 -0.56 30.37
N PRO A 534 26.86 -0.89 30.29
CA PRO A 534 26.33 -2.09 30.90
C PRO A 534 26.75 -3.36 30.12
N SER A 535 27.23 -4.40 30.82
CA SER A 535 27.60 -5.67 30.19
C SER A 535 26.44 -6.35 29.46
N GLN A 536 26.74 -7.11 28.39
CA GLN A 536 25.75 -7.85 27.59
C GLN A 536 24.67 -6.93 26.98
N SER A 537 25.09 -5.82 26.38
CA SER A 537 24.19 -4.80 25.81
C SER A 537 24.49 -4.46 24.36
N PRO A 538 24.58 -5.44 23.44
CA PRO A 538 24.81 -5.16 22.03
C PRO A 538 23.69 -4.32 21.43
N ASP A 539 22.45 -4.50 21.89
CA ASP A 539 21.27 -3.77 21.42
C ASP A 539 21.27 -2.27 21.79
N LEU A 540 22.11 -1.85 22.75
CA LEU A 540 22.30 -0.44 23.06
C LEU A 540 23.39 0.20 22.20
N ASN A 541 24.27 -0.60 21.56
CA ASN A 541 25.38 -0.09 20.76
C ASN A 541 24.92 0.15 19.30
N PRO A 542 24.76 1.40 18.85
CA PRO A 542 24.18 1.65 17.54
C PRO A 542 25.09 1.24 16.37
N ILE A 543 26.37 0.93 16.62
CA ILE A 543 27.28 0.40 15.59
C ILE A 543 26.84 -0.97 15.07
N GLU A 544 26.05 -1.73 15.85
CA GLU A 544 25.49 -3.01 15.42
C GLU A 544 24.56 -2.86 14.21
N ASN A 545 23.88 -1.70 14.10
CA ASN A 545 23.07 -1.37 12.93
C ASN A 545 23.94 -1.10 11.70
N LEU A 546 25.08 -0.43 11.87
CA LEU A 546 26.06 -0.23 10.79
C LEU A 546 26.67 -1.56 10.34
N TRP A 547 26.99 -2.46 11.28
CA TRP A 547 27.49 -3.79 10.94
C TRP A 547 26.49 -4.60 10.13
N ARG A 548 25.21 -4.51 10.47
CA ARG A 548 24.16 -5.14 9.69
C ARG A 548 24.11 -4.60 8.26
N GLU A 549 24.11 -3.27 8.10
CA GLU A 549 24.08 -2.63 6.79
C GLU A 549 25.31 -2.97 5.94
N LEU A 550 26.50 -2.90 6.53
CA LEU A 550 27.74 -3.31 5.87
C LEU A 550 27.67 -4.76 5.38
N LYS A 551 27.21 -5.68 6.23
CA LYS A 551 27.06 -7.10 5.86
C LYS A 551 26.08 -7.31 4.70
N ILE A 552 25.01 -6.52 4.63
CA ILE A 552 24.03 -6.58 3.53
C ILE A 552 24.70 -6.14 2.22
N ARG A 553 25.37 -4.98 2.21
CA ARG A 553 26.05 -4.44 1.01
C ARG A 553 27.17 -5.34 0.52
N VAL A 554 27.99 -5.85 1.44
CA VAL A 554 29.06 -6.82 1.12
C VAL A 554 28.47 -8.09 0.52
N ALA A 555 27.36 -8.61 1.07
CA ALA A 555 26.71 -9.81 0.54
C ALA A 555 26.13 -9.61 -0.87
N GLN A 556 25.64 -8.42 -1.20
CA GLN A 556 25.16 -8.10 -2.56
C GLN A 556 26.28 -8.14 -3.61
N ARG A 557 27.51 -7.77 -3.23
CA ARG A 557 28.67 -7.78 -4.13
C ARG A 557 29.35 -9.14 -4.29
N GLN A 558 28.95 -10.14 -3.51
CA GLN A 558 29.41 -11.53 -3.61
C GLN A 558 30.95 -11.68 -3.73
N PRO A 559 31.71 -11.29 -2.67
CA PRO A 559 33.17 -11.43 -2.66
C PRO A 559 33.60 -12.90 -2.83
N GLN A 560 34.62 -13.13 -3.67
CA GLN A 560 35.07 -14.48 -4.03
C GLN A 560 36.29 -14.95 -3.23
N ASN A 561 37.05 -14.04 -2.61
CA ASN A 561 38.21 -14.34 -1.78
C ASN A 561 38.36 -13.33 -0.63
N ILE A 562 39.25 -13.62 0.33
CA ILE A 562 39.42 -12.80 1.54
C ILE A 562 39.93 -11.38 1.22
N THR A 563 40.78 -11.22 0.21
CA THR A 563 41.30 -9.91 -0.21
C THR A 563 40.18 -9.04 -0.79
N ALA A 564 39.40 -9.60 -1.73
CA ALA A 564 38.23 -8.93 -2.29
C ALA A 564 37.17 -8.62 -1.21
N LEU A 565 37.01 -9.52 -0.22
CA LEU A 565 36.11 -9.28 0.91
C LEU A 565 36.57 -8.07 1.74
N GLU A 566 37.86 -7.95 2.03
CA GLU A 566 38.42 -6.81 2.75
C GLU A 566 38.26 -5.50 1.97
N GLU A 567 38.63 -5.49 0.69
CA GLU A 567 38.50 -4.31 -0.19
C GLU A 567 37.04 -3.85 -0.29
N ILE A 568 36.10 -4.77 -0.54
CA ILE A 568 34.67 -4.46 -0.61
C ILE A 568 34.17 -3.92 0.73
N CYS A 569 34.61 -4.48 1.87
CA CYS A 569 34.22 -3.95 3.18
C CYS A 569 34.71 -2.51 3.37
N MET A 570 35.95 -2.19 2.97
CA MET A 570 36.50 -0.84 3.07
C MET A 570 35.79 0.15 2.14
N GLU A 571 35.52 -0.25 0.89
CA GLU A 571 34.78 0.56 -0.08
C GLU A 571 33.35 0.86 0.38
N GLU A 572 32.61 -0.16 0.80
CA GLU A 572 31.22 0.01 1.24
C GLU A 572 31.12 0.79 2.55
N TRP A 573 32.10 0.63 3.45
CA TRP A 573 32.20 1.44 4.67
C TRP A 573 32.45 2.92 4.37
N ALA A 574 33.30 3.24 3.40
CA ALA A 574 33.56 4.61 2.98
C ALA A 574 32.35 5.27 2.29
N LYS A 575 31.48 4.47 1.66
CA LYS A 575 30.22 4.91 1.04
C LYS A 575 29.09 5.13 2.06
N LEU A 576 29.26 4.75 3.32
CA LEU A 576 28.24 5.01 4.34
C LEU A 576 28.17 6.54 4.59
N PRO A 577 26.98 7.17 4.44
CA PRO A 577 26.88 8.63 4.43
C PRO A 577 27.24 9.26 5.79
N ALA A 578 27.65 10.53 5.80
CA ALA A 578 27.91 11.27 7.06
C ALA A 578 26.64 11.38 7.95
N THR A 579 25.44 11.31 7.35
CA THR A 579 24.14 11.23 8.02
C THR A 579 23.83 9.85 8.61
N VAL A 580 24.82 8.96 8.74
CA VAL A 580 24.69 7.65 9.40
C VAL A 580 24.21 7.76 10.85
N GLY A 581 24.19 8.93 11.50
CA GLY A 581 23.35 9.14 12.69
C GLY A 581 21.90 8.66 12.49
N ALA A 582 21.30 8.90 11.33
CA ALA A 582 19.94 8.42 11.02
C ALA A 582 19.84 6.90 10.76
N ILE A 583 20.92 6.24 10.32
CA ILE A 583 20.98 4.79 10.02
C ILE A 583 21.42 3.98 11.26
N ALA A 584 22.24 4.57 12.12
CA ALA A 584 22.70 3.99 13.38
C ALA A 584 21.62 4.07 14.46
N PHE A 585 20.90 5.19 14.53
CA PHE A 585 19.83 5.42 15.50
C PHE A 585 18.43 5.06 14.99
N HIS A 586 18.31 4.67 13.72
CA HIS A 586 17.10 4.03 13.19
C HIS A 586 17.47 3.10 12.02
N PRO A 587 17.06 1.81 12.01
CA PRO A 587 17.09 1.03 10.78
C PRO A 587 16.23 1.77 9.75
N VAL A 588 16.44 1.57 8.45
CA VAL A 588 15.53 2.08 7.40
C VAL A 588 14.11 1.61 7.72
N VAL A 589 13.33 2.46 8.41
CA VAL A 589 12.00 2.11 8.88
C VAL A 589 10.97 2.69 7.93
N ASN A 590 10.58 1.88 6.95
CA ASN A 590 9.29 2.08 6.32
C ASN A 590 8.18 1.61 7.28
N ASP A 591 6.95 2.01 7.01
CA ASP A 591 5.82 1.69 7.87
C ASP A 591 5.59 0.19 8.10
N ALA A 592 5.98 -0.66 7.15
CA ALA A 592 5.98 -2.11 7.28
C ALA A 592 6.92 -2.62 8.40
N THR A 593 7.97 -1.87 8.73
CA THR A 593 8.95 -2.22 9.77
C THR A 593 8.77 -1.43 11.07
N TRP A 594 7.92 -0.41 11.11
CA TRP A 594 7.61 0.33 12.34
C TRP A 594 7.13 -0.53 13.51
N PRO A 595 6.34 -1.62 13.32
CA PRO A 595 6.00 -2.55 14.40
C PRO A 595 7.18 -3.19 15.13
N SER A 596 8.38 -3.18 14.51
CA SER A 596 9.60 -3.74 15.09
C SER A 596 10.43 -2.72 15.86
N ILE A 597 10.05 -1.43 15.86
CA ILE A 597 10.70 -0.40 16.68
C ILE A 597 10.39 -0.68 18.17
N PRO A 598 11.41 -0.87 19.04
CA PRO A 598 11.19 -1.04 20.46
C PRO A 598 10.43 0.15 21.06
N GLY A 599 9.36 -0.12 21.82
CA GLY A 599 8.51 0.92 22.42
C GLY A 599 7.50 1.55 21.47
N ALA A 600 7.48 1.19 20.18
CA ALA A 600 6.47 1.67 19.26
C ALA A 600 5.17 0.85 19.37
N HIS A 601 4.04 1.54 19.24
CA HIS A 601 2.69 1.00 19.28
C HIS A 601 2.13 0.68 17.88
N CYS A 602 2.99 0.64 16.86
CA CYS A 602 2.59 0.55 15.46
C CYS A 602 1.95 -0.79 15.04
N SER A 603 1.87 -1.77 15.94
CA SER A 603 1.14 -3.03 15.76
C SER A 603 -0.23 -3.07 16.45
N GLY A 604 -0.71 -1.92 16.94
CA GLY A 604 -2.01 -1.79 17.59
C GLY A 604 -3.18 -2.13 16.66
N SER A 605 -4.37 -2.36 17.25
CA SER A 605 -5.59 -2.69 16.52
C SER A 605 -6.42 -1.47 16.09
N ARG A 606 -6.06 -0.27 16.55
CA ARG A 606 -6.72 1.01 16.22
C ARG A 606 -5.75 1.97 15.53
N GLN A 607 -4.98 1.46 14.57
CA GLN A 607 -3.99 2.24 13.84
C GLN A 607 -4.63 3.12 12.76
N SER A 608 -3.93 4.19 12.41
CA SER A 608 -4.28 5.16 11.36
C SER A 608 -3.13 5.28 10.34
N PRO A 609 -3.40 5.67 9.08
CA PRO A 609 -4.69 6.07 8.51
C PRO A 609 -5.59 4.87 8.15
N ILE A 610 -6.84 5.12 7.75
CA ILE A 610 -7.80 4.07 7.31
C ILE A 610 -8.45 4.45 5.97
N ASN A 611 -8.98 3.45 5.27
CA ASN A 611 -9.94 3.67 4.19
C ASN A 611 -11.35 3.84 4.77
N ILE A 612 -11.97 5.00 4.54
CA ILE A 612 -13.34 5.28 4.96
C ILE A 612 -14.28 4.84 3.85
N VAL A 613 -14.93 3.69 4.07
CA VAL A 613 -15.98 3.17 3.17
C VAL A 613 -17.29 3.84 3.55
N THR A 614 -17.71 4.83 2.76
CA THR A 614 -18.89 5.67 3.01
C THR A 614 -20.17 4.87 3.24
N ALA A 615 -20.34 3.73 2.56
CA ALA A 615 -21.49 2.84 2.73
C ALA A 615 -21.57 2.17 4.12
N ASN A 616 -20.45 2.09 4.84
CA ASN A 616 -20.37 1.49 6.18
C ASN A 616 -20.37 2.52 7.31
N VAL A 617 -20.36 3.82 6.98
CA VAL A 617 -20.35 4.90 7.95
C VAL A 617 -21.72 4.97 8.65
N GLN A 618 -21.70 5.09 9.97
CA GLN A 618 -22.91 5.18 10.78
C GLN A 618 -23.22 6.63 11.15
N ALA A 619 -24.51 6.99 11.19
CA ALA A 619 -24.93 8.28 11.70
C ALA A 619 -24.77 8.33 13.23
N ASP A 620 -24.23 9.42 13.75
CA ASP A 620 -24.14 9.72 15.18
C ASP A 620 -24.70 11.12 15.44
N MET A 621 -25.82 11.17 16.16
CA MET A 621 -26.54 12.41 16.47
C MET A 621 -25.78 13.32 17.44
N ASN A 622 -24.77 12.79 18.15
CA ASN A 622 -23.98 13.58 19.08
C ASN A 622 -22.89 14.41 18.39
N LEU A 623 -22.60 14.15 17.10
CA LEU A 623 -21.62 14.91 16.35
C LEU A 623 -22.17 16.29 15.98
N THR A 624 -21.74 17.31 16.72
CA THR A 624 -22.15 18.71 16.54
C THR A 624 -21.16 19.50 15.67
N SER A 625 -21.42 20.79 15.50
CA SER A 625 -20.42 21.73 14.94
C SER A 625 -19.24 21.93 15.89
N PHE A 626 -18.08 22.24 15.32
CA PHE A 626 -16.90 22.70 16.04
C PHE A 626 -16.99 24.20 16.36
N ASN A 627 -16.32 24.61 17.42
CA ASN A 627 -15.98 26.00 17.68
C ASN A 627 -14.47 26.18 17.46
N PHE A 628 -14.11 27.09 16.56
CA PHE A 628 -12.73 27.38 16.17
C PHE A 628 -12.37 28.78 16.67
N THR A 629 -11.36 28.88 17.53
CA THR A 629 -10.86 30.16 18.05
C THR A 629 -9.46 30.43 17.52
N GLY A 630 -9.21 31.65 17.04
CA GLY A 630 -7.92 32.07 16.52
C GLY A 630 -7.55 31.52 15.14
N TYR A 631 -8.50 30.89 14.43
CA TYR A 631 -8.29 30.41 13.05
C TYR A 631 -8.24 31.55 12.03
N ASP A 632 -8.81 32.70 12.37
CA ASP A 632 -8.83 33.97 11.64
C ASP A 632 -7.66 34.89 12.01
N ASP A 633 -6.89 34.58 13.05
CA ASP A 633 -5.73 35.38 13.47
C ASP A 633 -4.50 35.04 12.61
N GLY A 634 -4.04 36.01 11.80
CA GLY A 634 -2.88 35.85 10.91
C GLY A 634 -1.52 35.78 11.60
N THR A 635 -1.46 35.85 12.94
CA THR A 635 -0.22 35.79 13.73
C THR A 635 0.02 34.43 14.39
N VAL A 636 -0.92 33.49 14.26
CA VAL A 636 -0.81 32.17 14.93
C VAL A 636 0.23 31.27 14.30
N MET A 637 0.50 31.41 12.98
CA MET A 637 1.53 30.63 12.29
C MET A 637 2.89 31.31 12.51
N THR A 638 3.77 30.66 13.28
CA THR A 638 5.01 31.31 13.74
C THR A 638 6.24 30.88 12.95
N LYS A 639 6.34 29.58 12.61
CA LYS A 639 7.56 29.01 12.04
C LYS A 639 7.26 27.80 11.17
N MET A 640 7.85 27.76 9.98
CA MET A 640 7.88 26.60 9.10
C MET A 640 9.20 25.85 9.26
N THR A 641 9.17 24.52 9.21
CA THR A 641 10.35 23.67 9.43
C THR A 641 10.27 22.44 8.53
N ASN A 642 11.35 22.14 7.82
CA ASN A 642 11.56 20.84 7.21
C ASN A 642 12.14 19.89 8.26
N THR A 643 11.36 18.88 8.64
CA THR A 643 11.74 17.92 9.69
C THR A 643 12.59 16.75 9.17
N GLY A 644 12.86 16.69 7.87
CA GLY A 644 13.40 15.52 7.18
C GLY A 644 12.39 14.38 6.98
N ARG A 645 11.15 14.54 7.47
CA ARG A 645 10.03 13.60 7.26
C ARG A 645 8.77 14.27 6.71
N GLY A 646 8.76 15.60 6.65
CA GLY A 646 7.61 16.41 6.28
C GLY A 646 7.86 17.88 6.55
N VAL A 647 6.99 18.73 6.00
CA VAL A 647 6.91 20.15 6.31
C VAL A 647 5.97 20.34 7.49
N LYS A 648 6.46 20.98 8.55
CA LYS A 648 5.72 21.25 9.80
C LYS A 648 5.67 22.75 10.04
N ILE A 649 4.48 23.26 10.35
CA ILE A 649 4.23 24.65 10.74
C ILE A 649 3.86 24.68 12.22
N THR A 650 4.56 25.50 12.99
CA THR A 650 4.33 25.69 14.43
C THR A 650 3.24 26.73 14.66
N LEU A 651 2.27 26.40 15.50
CA LEU A 651 1.12 27.25 15.83
C LEU A 651 1.26 27.80 17.26
N ASP A 652 0.81 29.04 17.48
CA ASP A 652 0.71 29.61 18.82
C ASP A 652 -0.46 28.99 19.60
N GLN A 653 -0.12 28.06 20.47
CA GLN A 653 -1.04 27.32 21.32
C GLN A 653 -1.89 28.21 22.24
N LYS A 654 -1.43 29.43 22.55
CA LYS A 654 -2.20 30.34 23.42
C LYS A 654 -3.36 31.01 22.69
N LYS A 655 -3.28 31.06 21.36
CA LYS A 655 -4.23 31.80 20.52
C LYS A 655 -5.18 30.89 19.76
N MET A 656 -4.72 29.71 19.36
CA MET A 656 -5.48 28.82 18.48
C MET A 656 -5.99 27.59 19.23
N VAL A 657 -7.32 27.47 19.29
CA VAL A 657 -8.04 26.48 20.09
C VAL A 657 -9.19 25.87 19.29
N VAL A 658 -9.46 24.59 19.52
CA VAL A 658 -10.63 23.89 18.98
C VAL A 658 -11.39 23.17 20.09
N GLU A 659 -12.72 23.29 20.05
CA GLU A 659 -13.66 22.58 20.91
C GLU A 659 -14.94 22.23 20.14
N GLY A 660 -15.88 21.56 20.78
CA GLY A 660 -17.11 21.11 20.13
C GLY A 660 -16.89 19.91 19.22
N GLY A 661 -17.83 19.65 18.32
CA GLY A 661 -17.83 18.47 17.46
C GLY A 661 -17.78 17.14 18.22
N SER A 662 -18.33 17.09 19.44
CA SER A 662 -18.20 15.96 20.38
C SER A 662 -16.76 15.59 20.75
N LEU A 663 -15.80 16.51 20.65
CA LEU A 663 -14.48 16.33 21.28
C LEU A 663 -14.62 16.37 22.82
N PRO A 664 -13.91 15.52 23.56
CA PRO A 664 -14.05 15.42 25.01
C PRO A 664 -13.25 16.50 25.75
N GLY A 665 -13.54 17.77 25.45
CA GLY A 665 -12.94 18.96 26.08
C GLY A 665 -12.35 19.96 25.07
N ILE A 666 -11.59 20.90 25.61
CA ILE A 666 -10.86 21.94 24.86
C ILE A 666 -9.52 21.38 24.38
N TYR A 667 -9.11 21.70 23.16
CA TYR A 667 -7.82 21.29 22.59
C TYR A 667 -7.04 22.49 22.04
N TYR A 668 -5.77 22.60 22.41
CA TYR A 668 -4.86 23.64 21.92
C TYR A 668 -4.15 23.19 20.65
N SER A 669 -4.23 23.99 19.58
CA SER A 669 -3.58 23.69 18.30
C SER A 669 -2.07 23.90 18.39
N LYS A 670 -1.29 22.84 18.19
CA LYS A 670 0.18 22.86 18.37
C LYS A 670 0.93 23.12 17.08
N GLN A 671 0.52 22.42 16.03
CA GLN A 671 1.19 22.41 14.75
C GLN A 671 0.24 21.86 13.69
N PHE A 672 0.52 22.18 12.43
CA PHE A 672 0.03 21.36 11.33
C PHE A 672 1.18 20.92 10.43
N HIS A 673 0.98 19.80 9.75
CA HIS A 673 1.93 19.23 8.81
C HIS A 673 1.19 18.62 7.63
N LEU A 674 1.93 18.34 6.57
CA LEU A 674 1.38 17.84 5.33
C LEU A 674 1.99 16.49 4.94
N HIS A 675 1.16 15.69 4.29
CA HIS A 675 1.49 14.43 3.64
C HIS A 675 1.19 14.55 2.15
N TRP A 676 2.12 14.11 1.32
CA TRP A 676 2.04 14.19 -0.13
C TRP A 676 2.78 13.03 -0.79
N GLY A 677 2.46 12.79 -2.06
CA GLY A 677 3.09 11.75 -2.86
C GLY A 677 4.25 12.31 -3.66
N ASN A 678 4.24 12.08 -4.96
CA ASN A 678 5.21 12.65 -5.89
C ASN A 678 4.50 13.65 -6.82
N GLY A 679 4.16 14.81 -6.28
CA GLY A 679 3.44 15.87 -6.96
C GLY A 679 1.94 15.61 -7.07
N SER A 680 1.31 16.41 -7.90
CA SER A 680 -0.12 16.38 -8.22
C SER A 680 -0.53 15.12 -8.98
N SER A 681 0.40 14.50 -9.73
CA SER A 681 0.18 13.30 -10.54
C SER A 681 0.21 11.99 -9.73
N MET A 682 0.86 11.99 -8.57
CA MET A 682 0.91 10.84 -7.66
C MET A 682 0.29 11.21 -6.30
N PRO A 683 -0.99 10.89 -6.07
CA PRO A 683 -1.70 11.23 -4.84
C PRO A 683 -1.02 10.68 -3.60
N GLY A 684 -0.97 11.46 -2.51
CA GLY A 684 -0.34 11.07 -1.26
C GLY A 684 -1.06 11.50 0.01
N SER A 685 -2.38 11.67 -0.03
CA SER A 685 -3.17 11.70 1.21
C SER A 685 -2.96 10.42 2.01
N GLU A 686 -2.99 10.47 3.33
CA GLU A 686 -2.83 9.28 4.18
C GLU A 686 -4.11 8.43 4.18
N HIS A 687 -5.25 9.07 4.48
CA HIS A 687 -6.58 8.48 4.42
C HIS A 687 -7.05 8.35 2.97
N THR A 688 -7.98 7.43 2.77
CA THR A 688 -8.70 7.27 1.51
C THR A 688 -10.19 7.24 1.76
N ILE A 689 -10.98 7.72 0.79
CA ILE A 689 -12.46 7.63 0.82
C ILE A 689 -12.90 6.68 -0.28
N ASN A 690 -13.58 5.59 0.07
CA ASN A 690 -13.94 4.53 -0.86
C ASN A 690 -12.74 4.06 -1.72
N SER A 691 -11.58 3.95 -1.09
CA SER A 691 -10.28 3.61 -1.71
C SER A 691 -9.68 4.69 -2.63
N ASN A 692 -10.33 5.84 -2.80
CA ASN A 692 -9.77 6.97 -3.54
C ASN A 692 -8.82 7.77 -2.64
N ARG A 693 -7.63 8.05 -3.15
CA ARG A 693 -6.60 8.87 -2.50
C ARG A 693 -6.62 10.27 -3.11
N PHE A 694 -6.37 11.29 -2.29
CA PHE A 694 -6.30 12.70 -2.68
C PHE A 694 -4.84 13.14 -2.83
N SER A 695 -4.61 14.26 -3.50
CA SER A 695 -3.27 14.74 -3.87
C SER A 695 -2.36 14.91 -2.64
N MET A 696 -2.88 15.54 -1.59
CA MET A 696 -2.20 15.69 -0.30
C MET A 696 -3.20 15.57 0.87
N GLU A 697 -2.69 15.49 2.09
CA GLU A 697 -3.49 15.61 3.31
C GLU A 697 -2.80 16.50 4.33
N LEU A 698 -3.55 17.45 4.87
CA LEU A 698 -3.12 18.36 5.93
C LEU A 698 -3.65 17.87 7.27
N HIS A 699 -2.77 17.77 8.27
CA HIS A 699 -3.10 17.37 9.63
C HIS A 699 -2.86 18.51 10.61
N ILE A 700 -3.92 19.06 11.20
CA ILE A 700 -3.83 19.97 12.35
C ILE A 700 -3.84 19.15 13.63
N VAL A 701 -2.76 19.20 14.40
CA VAL A 701 -2.58 18.43 15.63
C VAL A 701 -2.90 19.30 16.84
N ASN A 702 -3.91 18.87 17.60
CA ASN A 702 -4.41 19.57 18.78
C ASN A 702 -4.22 18.70 20.01
N VAL A 703 -3.74 19.30 21.11
CA VAL A 703 -3.48 18.61 22.37
C VAL A 703 -4.55 19.00 23.38
N LYS A 704 -5.16 18.01 24.04
CA LYS A 704 -6.22 18.22 25.02
C LYS A 704 -5.73 19.08 26.19
N ALA A 705 -6.57 20.01 26.63
CA ALA A 705 -6.31 20.84 27.80
C ALA A 705 -6.12 19.98 29.06
N GLY A 706 -5.27 20.46 29.98
CA GLY A 706 -4.93 19.74 31.23
C GLY A 706 -3.70 18.84 31.15
N TYR A 707 -3.07 18.70 29.99
CA TYR A 707 -1.79 18.00 29.84
C TYR A 707 -0.61 18.99 29.77
N ASN A 708 0.37 18.84 30.66
CA ASN A 708 1.57 19.69 30.69
C ASN A 708 2.57 19.36 29.56
N SER A 709 2.42 18.22 28.89
CA SER A 709 3.25 17.83 27.75
C SER A 709 2.52 16.90 26.77
N THR A 710 2.89 16.94 25.49
CA THR A 710 2.34 16.02 24.47
C THR A 710 2.56 14.56 24.84
N LEU A 711 3.69 14.23 25.48
CA LEU A 711 3.99 12.87 25.95
C LEU A 711 2.99 12.35 27.00
N SER A 712 2.52 13.23 27.89
CA SER A 712 1.48 12.86 28.86
C SER A 712 0.12 12.62 28.19
N ALA A 713 -0.22 13.43 27.18
CA ALA A 713 -1.43 13.27 26.39
C ALA A 713 -1.44 11.96 25.57
N LEU A 714 -0.27 11.46 25.12
CA LEU A 714 -0.15 10.21 24.35
C LEU A 714 -0.54 8.94 25.14
N LYS A 715 -0.75 9.04 26.46
CA LYS A 715 -1.25 7.94 27.30
C LYS A 715 -2.78 7.91 27.39
N ASP A 716 -3.44 9.02 27.07
CA ASP A 716 -4.90 9.14 27.02
C ASP A 716 -5.38 8.77 25.60
N PRO A 717 -6.30 7.80 25.44
CA PRO A 717 -6.90 7.46 24.15
C PRO A 717 -7.54 8.65 23.40
N THR A 718 -7.82 9.73 24.11
CA THR A 718 -8.41 10.98 23.60
C THR A 718 -7.50 12.19 23.79
N GLY A 719 -6.23 12.00 24.20
CA GLY A 719 -5.33 13.10 24.55
C GLY A 719 -4.96 14.00 23.37
N ILE A 720 -5.10 13.50 22.14
CA ILE A 720 -4.85 14.25 20.90
C ILE A 720 -6.09 14.23 20.01
N ALA A 721 -6.41 15.37 19.42
CA ALA A 721 -7.38 15.47 18.33
C ALA A 721 -6.65 15.90 17.06
N VAL A 722 -6.77 15.12 15.98
CA VAL A 722 -6.22 15.47 14.68
C VAL A 722 -7.36 15.78 13.72
N LEU A 723 -7.30 16.98 13.13
CA LEU A 723 -8.19 17.43 12.07
C LEU A 723 -7.48 17.20 10.73
N GLY A 724 -8.01 16.28 9.94
CA GLY A 724 -7.50 15.93 8.61
C GLY A 724 -8.31 16.59 7.50
N PHE A 725 -7.61 17.23 6.58
CA PHE A 725 -8.18 17.87 5.40
C PHE A 725 -7.51 17.32 4.15
N PHE A 726 -8.30 16.80 3.21
CA PHE A 726 -7.79 16.41 1.90
C PHE A 726 -7.49 17.65 1.07
N LEU A 727 -6.47 17.55 0.22
CA LEU A 727 -6.21 18.52 -0.83
C LEU A 727 -6.44 17.88 -2.19
N GLU A 728 -7.10 18.61 -3.08
CA GLU A 728 -7.33 18.23 -4.46
C GLU A 728 -6.82 19.32 -5.39
N THR A 729 -6.26 18.90 -6.51
CA THR A 729 -5.64 19.80 -7.49
C THR A 729 -6.68 20.58 -8.28
N THR A 730 -6.36 21.82 -8.61
CA THR A 730 -7.12 22.63 -9.57
C THR A 730 -6.21 23.20 -10.66
N SER A 731 -6.79 23.50 -11.82
CA SER A 731 -6.09 24.13 -12.96
C SER A 731 -5.79 25.62 -12.75
N ASP A 732 -6.40 26.27 -11.75
CA ASP A 732 -6.26 27.69 -11.47
C ASP A 732 -4.87 28.05 -10.90
N ALA A 733 -3.88 28.26 -11.76
CA ALA A 733 -2.49 28.49 -11.36
C ALA A 733 -2.32 29.52 -10.23
N GLY A 734 -1.53 29.16 -9.22
CA GLY A 734 -1.22 30.01 -8.07
C GLY A 734 -2.38 30.34 -7.13
N LYS A 735 -3.49 29.59 -7.15
CA LYS A 735 -4.63 29.75 -6.20
C LYS A 735 -4.71 28.59 -5.18
N PRO A 736 -5.22 28.84 -3.97
CA PRO A 736 -5.58 30.14 -3.40
C PRO A 736 -4.35 30.98 -3.06
N LYS A 737 -4.53 32.29 -2.90
CA LYS A 737 -3.44 33.22 -2.53
C LYS A 737 -2.73 32.81 -1.24
N SER A 738 -3.49 32.30 -0.27
CA SER A 738 -2.97 31.79 1.01
C SER A 738 -1.96 30.66 0.83
N TRP A 739 -2.26 29.68 -0.04
CA TRP A 739 -1.34 28.59 -0.37
C TRP A 739 -0.13 29.06 -1.18
N LYS A 740 -0.31 30.03 -2.07
CA LYS A 740 0.81 30.64 -2.80
C LYS A 740 1.80 31.33 -1.85
N THR A 741 1.29 32.08 -0.87
CA THR A 741 2.12 32.71 0.16
C THR A 741 2.75 31.66 1.10
N LEU A 742 2.03 30.60 1.45
CA LEU A 742 2.59 29.54 2.29
C LEU A 742 3.75 28.82 1.57
N THR A 743 3.55 28.44 0.32
CA THR A 743 4.53 27.68 -0.47
C THR A 743 5.74 28.49 -0.88
N SER A 744 5.68 29.83 -0.91
CA SER A 744 6.87 30.66 -1.17
C SER A 744 7.97 30.47 -0.12
N TYR A 745 7.62 30.05 1.09
CA TYR A 745 8.60 29.74 2.14
C TYR A 745 9.33 28.40 1.95
N LEU A 746 8.89 27.52 1.04
CA LEU A 746 9.51 26.21 0.83
C LEU A 746 10.97 26.31 0.37
N ALA A 747 11.30 27.34 -0.42
CA ALA A 747 12.67 27.61 -0.85
C ALA A 747 13.62 27.94 0.32
N ASN A 748 13.10 28.44 1.43
CA ASN A 748 13.89 28.74 2.63
C ASN A 748 14.11 27.51 3.53
N ILE A 749 13.36 26.43 3.30
CA ILE A 749 13.43 25.20 4.11
C ILE A 749 13.68 23.96 3.26
N SER A 750 14.44 24.11 2.17
CA SER A 750 14.66 23.02 1.23
C SER A 750 15.26 21.79 1.90
N ASN A 751 16.17 21.90 2.88
CA ASN A 751 16.82 20.74 3.46
C ASN A 751 16.29 20.37 4.85
N ALA A 752 16.39 19.08 5.21
CA ALA A 752 16.05 18.62 6.55
C ALA A 752 16.81 19.40 7.63
N GLY A 753 16.06 19.89 8.61
CA GLY A 753 16.54 20.73 9.71
C GLY A 753 16.42 22.23 9.45
N ASP A 754 16.22 22.67 8.20
CA ASP A 754 16.04 24.08 7.87
C ASP A 754 14.72 24.62 8.45
N GLN A 755 14.75 25.89 8.88
CA GLN A 755 13.62 26.56 9.53
C GLN A 755 13.53 28.01 9.05
N VAL A 756 12.31 28.50 8.92
CA VAL A 756 12.03 29.90 8.56
C VAL A 756 10.87 30.43 9.38
N ALA A 757 11.00 31.67 9.87
CA ALA A 757 9.91 32.36 10.54
C ALA A 757 8.87 32.80 9.49
N ILE A 758 7.59 32.62 9.80
CA ILE A 758 6.50 33.09 8.95
C ILE A 758 6.19 34.52 9.38
N THR A 759 6.35 35.46 8.44
CA THR A 759 6.21 36.91 8.69
C THR A 759 4.99 37.49 8.00
N GLU A 760 4.48 36.82 6.97
CA GLU A 760 3.26 37.20 6.27
C GLU A 760 2.01 36.82 7.08
N HIS A 761 0.97 37.66 7.00
CA HIS A 761 -0.30 37.42 7.66
C HIS A 761 -1.12 36.36 6.89
N ILE A 762 -0.91 35.08 7.21
CA ILE A 762 -1.69 33.95 6.69
C ILE A 762 -2.58 33.40 7.81
N THR A 763 -3.89 33.37 7.60
CA THR A 763 -4.85 32.81 8.56
C THR A 763 -5.12 31.34 8.25
N MET A 764 -5.47 30.53 9.26
CA MET A 764 -5.85 29.13 9.03
C MET A 764 -7.14 29.05 8.20
N ASP A 765 -8.10 29.95 8.43
CA ASP A 765 -9.34 30.01 7.64
C ASP A 765 -9.05 30.23 6.14
N SER A 766 -8.06 31.06 5.80
CA SER A 766 -7.66 31.26 4.41
C SER A 766 -7.00 30.04 3.77
N LEU A 767 -6.34 29.17 4.56
CA LEU A 767 -5.78 27.91 4.04
C LEU A 767 -6.85 26.83 3.86
N LEU A 768 -7.93 26.89 4.64
CA LEU A 768 -9.02 25.93 4.64
C LEU A 768 -10.24 26.40 3.81
N GLU A 769 -10.06 27.40 2.96
CA GLU A 769 -11.12 27.98 2.13
C GLU A 769 -11.81 26.90 1.26
N GLY A 770 -13.14 26.97 1.19
CA GLY A 770 -13.96 26.05 0.39
C GLY A 770 -14.38 24.76 1.10
N VAL A 771 -13.91 24.50 2.32
CA VAL A 771 -14.28 23.30 3.10
C VAL A 771 -15.50 23.56 3.98
N ASP A 772 -16.56 22.76 3.86
CA ASP A 772 -17.66 22.75 4.83
C ASP A 772 -17.25 22.02 6.11
N ARG A 773 -16.83 22.81 7.11
CA ARG A 773 -16.38 22.32 8.41
C ARG A 773 -17.51 21.76 9.30
N THR A 774 -18.75 21.73 8.82
CA THR A 774 -19.86 21.06 9.53
C THR A 774 -19.98 19.58 9.16
N LYS A 775 -19.33 19.15 8.06
CA LYS A 775 -19.42 17.80 7.51
C LYS A 775 -18.11 17.04 7.69
N TYR A 776 -18.13 16.01 8.53
CA TYR A 776 -16.91 15.23 8.80
C TYR A 776 -17.19 13.77 9.18
N TYR A 777 -16.16 12.95 9.08
CA TYR A 777 -16.09 11.60 9.63
C TYR A 777 -15.36 11.61 10.97
N ARG A 778 -15.78 10.76 11.90
CA ARG A 778 -15.18 10.61 13.23
C ARG A 778 -14.81 9.17 13.50
N TYR A 779 -13.60 8.95 14.02
CA TYR A 779 -13.18 7.66 14.58
C TYR A 779 -12.03 7.79 15.58
N LEU A 780 -11.80 6.76 16.41
CA LEU A 780 -10.63 6.66 17.27
C LEU A 780 -9.50 5.91 16.56
N GLY A 781 -8.31 6.50 16.56
CA GLY A 781 -7.16 6.00 15.82
C GLY A 781 -5.84 6.23 16.52
N SER A 782 -4.77 6.28 15.73
CA SER A 782 -3.40 6.47 16.20
C SER A 782 -2.73 7.66 15.55
N LEU A 783 -1.55 8.01 16.06
CA LEU A 783 -0.57 8.74 15.24
C LEU A 783 -0.23 7.90 13.99
N THR A 784 -0.05 8.56 12.85
CA THR A 784 0.34 7.95 11.57
C THR A 784 1.85 7.86 11.39
N THR A 785 2.63 8.24 12.40
CA THR A 785 4.08 8.11 12.46
C THR A 785 4.50 7.53 13.81
N PRO A 786 5.68 6.89 13.93
CA PRO A 786 6.18 6.38 15.21
C PRO A 786 6.18 7.46 16.30
N PRO A 787 5.73 7.15 17.53
CA PRO A 787 5.52 5.80 18.07
C PRO A 787 4.15 5.18 17.80
N CYS A 788 3.30 5.78 16.96
CA CYS A 788 1.99 5.24 16.58
C CYS A 788 1.00 5.00 17.75
N ASN A 789 1.07 5.80 18.80
CA ASN A 789 0.17 5.71 19.96
C ASN A 789 -1.29 5.82 19.51
N GLU A 790 -2.15 4.93 20.02
CA GLU A 790 -3.61 4.94 19.83
C GLU A 790 -4.28 5.98 20.75
N ALA A 791 -3.89 7.23 20.57
CA ALA A 791 -4.25 8.37 21.42
C ALA A 791 -4.99 9.48 20.67
N VAL A 792 -5.45 9.18 19.44
CA VAL A 792 -5.95 10.20 18.51
C VAL A 792 -7.46 10.05 18.27
N VAL A 793 -8.19 11.14 18.53
CA VAL A 793 -9.55 11.35 18.02
C VAL A 793 -9.44 11.98 16.63
N TRP A 794 -9.71 11.20 15.59
CA TRP A 794 -9.62 11.65 14.21
C TRP A 794 -10.92 12.32 13.76
N THR A 795 -10.78 13.47 13.12
CA THR A 795 -11.85 14.15 12.38
C THR A 795 -11.37 14.36 10.95
N ILE A 796 -12.01 13.71 9.98
CA ILE A 796 -11.68 13.86 8.54
C ILE A 796 -12.81 14.63 7.88
N PHE A 797 -12.53 15.84 7.39
CA PHE A 797 -13.51 16.67 6.70
C PHE A 797 -13.82 16.12 5.31
N LYS A 798 -15.09 16.23 4.90
CA LYS A 798 -15.56 15.58 3.66
C LYS A 798 -15.16 16.35 2.41
N ASP A 799 -15.14 17.66 2.49
CA ASP A 799 -14.83 18.53 1.35
C ASP A 799 -13.32 18.78 1.29
N PRO A 800 -12.67 18.57 0.13
CA PRO A 800 -11.24 18.82 -0.03
C PRO A 800 -10.95 20.30 -0.22
N ILE A 801 -9.79 20.74 0.26
CA ILE A 801 -9.22 22.05 -0.06
C ILE A 801 -8.76 22.00 -1.51
N LYS A 802 -9.21 22.97 -2.31
CA LYS A 802 -8.83 23.10 -3.72
C LYS A 802 -7.56 23.93 -3.82
N VAL A 803 -6.46 23.33 -4.28
CA VAL A 803 -5.16 24.01 -4.42
C VAL A 803 -4.61 23.77 -5.81
N SER A 804 -4.01 24.79 -6.41
CA SER A 804 -3.49 24.69 -7.77
C SER A 804 -2.34 23.70 -7.87
N GLN A 805 -2.29 23.01 -9.01
CA GLN A 805 -1.32 21.95 -9.28
C GLN A 805 0.13 22.41 -9.09
N ASP A 806 0.47 23.60 -9.58
CA ASP A 806 1.80 24.19 -9.46
C ASP A 806 2.26 24.36 -8.00
N LEU A 807 1.35 24.67 -7.08
CA LEU A 807 1.67 24.85 -5.67
C LEU A 807 1.84 23.50 -4.94
N ILE A 808 1.04 22.48 -5.32
CA ILE A 808 1.18 21.12 -4.80
C ILE A 808 2.52 20.51 -5.23
N ASP A 809 2.90 20.71 -6.50
CA ASP A 809 4.14 20.17 -7.08
C ASP A 809 5.41 20.75 -6.42
N LEU A 810 5.33 21.93 -5.79
CA LEU A 810 6.46 22.51 -5.05
C LEU A 810 6.92 21.63 -3.88
N PHE A 811 6.02 20.91 -3.21
CA PHE A 811 6.38 20.06 -2.08
C PHE A 811 7.27 18.88 -2.50
N SER A 812 7.01 18.30 -3.67
CA SER A 812 7.77 17.19 -4.26
C SER A 812 8.88 17.63 -5.22
N THR A 813 9.25 18.91 -5.23
CA THR A 813 10.36 19.42 -6.06
C THR A 813 11.33 20.29 -5.27
N SER A 814 10.86 20.93 -4.20
CA SER A 814 11.62 21.95 -3.46
C SER A 814 12.05 21.51 -2.06
N VAL A 815 11.57 20.35 -1.56
CA VAL A 815 11.84 19.85 -0.20
C VAL A 815 12.64 18.55 -0.27
N PHE A 816 13.73 18.44 0.49
CA PHE A 816 14.72 17.37 0.41
C PHE A 816 14.94 16.71 1.78
N PHE A 817 15.31 15.42 1.75
CA PHE A 817 15.55 14.59 2.95
C PHE A 817 16.82 14.96 3.72
N ASN A 818 17.80 15.63 3.12
CA ASN A 818 19.09 15.88 3.74
C ASN A 818 19.74 17.18 3.26
N LYS A 819 20.78 17.62 3.99
CA LYS A 819 21.50 18.88 3.75
C LYS A 819 22.63 18.81 2.71
N ASN A 820 23.02 17.59 2.31
CA ASN A 820 24.25 17.34 1.53
C ASN A 820 24.02 16.63 0.18
N MET A 821 22.79 16.24 -0.15
CA MET A 821 22.39 15.72 -1.45
C MET A 821 21.14 16.45 -1.91
N THR A 822 21.32 17.44 -2.79
CA THR A 822 20.24 18.12 -3.54
C THR A 822 19.47 17.18 -4.50
N SER A 823 19.60 15.86 -4.34
CA SER A 823 19.15 14.84 -5.31
C SER A 823 18.08 13.90 -4.77
N GLN A 824 17.74 13.92 -3.47
CA GLN A 824 16.63 13.13 -2.93
C GLN A 824 15.54 14.03 -2.37
N VAL A 825 14.57 14.30 -3.22
CA VAL A 825 13.34 15.00 -2.88
C VAL A 825 12.55 14.18 -1.85
N LEU A 826 11.97 14.87 -0.87
CA LEU A 826 11.00 14.32 0.05
C LEU A 826 9.67 14.06 -0.68
N VAL A 827 9.45 12.79 -1.04
CA VAL A 827 8.21 12.28 -1.66
C VAL A 827 7.68 11.09 -0.86
N ASP A 828 6.41 10.78 -1.08
CA ASP A 828 5.71 9.63 -0.48
C ASP A 828 5.82 9.59 1.05
N ASN A 829 5.66 10.75 1.69
CA ASN A 829 5.81 10.89 3.13
C ASN A 829 4.53 10.53 3.90
N PHE A 830 3.75 9.57 3.39
CA PHE A 830 2.52 9.07 3.99
C PHE A 830 2.65 7.59 4.39
N ARG A 831 1.88 7.16 5.40
CA ARG A 831 1.75 5.78 5.83
C ARG A 831 0.71 5.04 5.00
N HIS A 832 0.89 3.73 4.78
CA HIS A 832 -0.14 2.90 4.15
C HIS A 832 -1.40 2.81 5.02
N VAL A 833 -2.56 2.61 4.38
CA VAL A 833 -3.84 2.41 5.06
C VAL A 833 -3.79 1.17 5.96
N GLN A 834 -4.35 1.31 7.16
CA GLN A 834 -4.41 0.30 8.20
C GLN A 834 -5.80 -0.34 8.25
N ASP A 835 -5.87 -1.57 8.77
CA ASP A 835 -7.14 -2.29 8.87
C ASP A 835 -8.14 -1.57 9.78
N ILE A 836 -9.39 -1.46 9.35
CA ILE A 836 -10.47 -0.88 10.17
C ILE A 836 -10.71 -1.69 11.46
N ASN A 837 -10.45 -3.00 11.41
CA ASN A 837 -10.73 -3.96 12.48
C ASN A 837 -12.17 -3.83 12.98
N ASP A 838 -12.39 -3.80 14.30
CA ASP A 838 -13.73 -3.71 14.90
C ASP A 838 -14.23 -2.26 15.06
N ARG A 839 -13.53 -1.26 14.50
CA ARG A 839 -13.91 0.15 14.63
C ARG A 839 -15.05 0.52 13.69
N VAL A 840 -15.87 1.46 14.14
CA VAL A 840 -16.93 2.08 13.34
C VAL A 840 -16.53 3.53 13.07
N VAL A 841 -16.70 3.96 11.82
CA VAL A 841 -16.59 5.37 11.44
C VAL A 841 -17.98 5.99 11.53
N THR A 842 -18.08 7.14 12.19
CA THR A 842 -19.34 7.85 12.37
C THR A 842 -19.37 9.18 11.61
N THR A 843 -20.57 9.71 11.35
CA THR A 843 -20.79 11.01 10.71
C THR A 843 -22.10 11.63 11.19
N GLN A 844 -22.31 12.92 10.94
CA GLN A 844 -23.55 13.62 11.31
C GLN A 844 -24.76 13.02 10.57
N ASP A 845 -25.91 12.98 11.23
CA ASP A 845 -27.17 12.55 10.60
C ASP A 845 -27.64 13.56 9.52
N ARG A 846 -28.23 13.05 8.42
CA ARG A 846 -28.76 13.86 7.32
C ARG A 846 -30.06 14.63 7.69
N SER A 847 -30.60 14.43 8.89
CA SER A 847 -31.93 14.91 9.30
C SER A 847 -31.97 16.31 9.94
N THR A 848 -30.84 17.01 10.12
CA THR A 848 -30.87 18.40 10.60
C THR A 848 -31.19 19.39 9.48
N ARG A 849 -32.44 19.40 9.01
CA ARG A 849 -33.08 20.64 8.55
C ARG A 849 -33.50 21.43 9.79
N SER A 850 -32.87 22.59 9.97
CA SER A 850 -33.38 23.79 10.65
C SER A 850 -34.35 23.56 11.82
N ASN A 851 -33.82 23.44 13.03
CA ASN A 851 -34.50 23.92 14.24
C ASN A 851 -33.67 25.05 14.85
N GLN A 852 -33.62 26.19 14.16
CA GLN A 852 -33.52 27.46 14.87
C GLN A 852 -34.89 28.11 14.81
N LEU A 853 -35.51 28.19 15.99
CA LEU A 853 -36.72 28.94 16.26
C LEU A 853 -36.48 30.40 15.89
N SER A 854 -37.22 30.85 14.89
CA SER A 854 -37.50 32.25 14.59
C SER A 854 -38.19 32.90 15.78
N ASN A 855 -37.66 34.02 16.27
CA ASN A 855 -38.43 35.03 16.97
C ASN A 855 -38.02 36.41 16.46
N SER A 856 -39.04 37.15 16.00
CA SER A 856 -39.09 38.58 15.63
C SER A 856 -38.26 39.04 14.41
N ALA A 857 -38.71 39.93 13.53
CA ALA A 857 -40.00 40.49 13.16
C ALA A 857 -39.78 41.25 11.82
N ASP A 858 -40.88 41.50 11.11
CA ASP A 858 -41.05 42.57 10.10
C ASP A 858 -40.60 42.37 8.63
N LEU A 859 -41.58 41.87 7.86
CA LEU A 859 -42.31 42.53 6.76
C LEU A 859 -41.64 42.96 5.43
N GLN A 860 -42.37 42.61 4.36
CA GLN A 860 -42.49 43.17 3.00
C GLN A 860 -41.56 42.64 1.89
N ILE A 861 -41.98 42.38 0.64
CA ILE A 861 -43.24 42.28 -0.13
C ILE A 861 -42.85 41.73 -1.53
N CYS A 862 -43.78 41.07 -2.23
CA CYS A 862 -43.90 40.80 -3.70
C CYS A 862 -43.23 39.57 -4.37
N ASP A 863 -44.12 38.63 -4.75
CA ASP A 863 -44.42 38.07 -6.09
C ASP A 863 -43.27 37.44 -6.93
N VAL A 864 -43.22 36.12 -7.16
CA VAL A 864 -44.13 35.22 -7.93
C VAL A 864 -44.38 35.68 -9.37
N TYR A 865 -43.61 35.16 -10.33
CA TYR A 865 -43.94 34.80 -11.72
C TYR A 865 -42.67 34.13 -12.31
N SER A 866 -42.64 33.09 -13.14
CA SER A 866 -43.64 32.23 -13.77
C SER A 866 -42.89 31.04 -14.37
N PHE A 867 -43.29 29.82 -14.01
CA PHE A 867 -43.12 28.63 -14.85
C PHE A 867 -44.47 28.44 -15.54
N THR A 868 -44.54 28.55 -16.88
CA THR A 868 -45.39 27.74 -17.78
C THR A 868 -45.48 28.42 -19.15
N ALA A 869 -44.70 27.93 -20.11
CA ALA A 869 -44.87 28.26 -21.53
C ALA A 869 -44.55 27.02 -22.37
N ALA A 870 -45.52 26.10 -22.49
CA ALA A 870 -45.62 25.10 -23.57
C ALA A 870 -46.93 24.29 -23.45
N LEU A 871 -48.07 24.97 -23.33
CA LEU A 871 -49.36 24.36 -23.64
C LEU A 871 -50.33 25.46 -24.08
N LEU A 872 -50.04 26.11 -25.21
CA LEU A 872 -50.98 26.91 -26.02
C LEU A 872 -50.27 27.35 -27.32
N TYR A 873 -49.78 26.36 -28.08
CA TYR A 873 -49.60 26.53 -29.52
C TYR A 873 -50.95 26.16 -30.14
N ILE A 874 -51.86 27.13 -30.21
CA ILE A 874 -53.03 27.29 -31.09
C ILE A 874 -53.85 28.45 -30.51
N ILE A 875 -54.22 29.40 -31.38
CA ILE A 875 -54.69 30.78 -31.13
C ILE A 875 -53.48 31.71 -30.92
N GLY A 876 -53.02 32.47 -31.89
CA GLY A 876 -53.55 32.85 -33.19
C GLY A 876 -52.65 33.97 -33.64
N ARG A 877 -52.12 33.85 -34.86
CA ARG A 877 -51.33 34.87 -35.55
C ARG A 877 -51.90 36.27 -35.29
N PHE A 878 -51.07 37.18 -34.78
CA PHE A 878 -50.84 38.52 -35.31
C PHE A 878 -49.50 39.03 -34.78
#